data_AF-A0AAD9NIT6-F1
#
_entry.id   AF-A0AAD9NIT6-F1
#
_cell.length_a   1.000
_cell.length_b   1.000
_cell.length_c   1.000
_cell.angle_alpha   90.00
_cell.angle_beta   90.00
_cell.angle_gamma   90.00
#
_symmetry.space_group_name_H-M   'P 1'
#
loop_
_entity.id
_entity.type
_entity.pdbx_description
1 polymer ?
#
loop_
_entity_poly.entity_id
_entity_poly.type
_entity_poly.pdbx_seq_one_letter_code
_entity_poly.pdbx_strand_id
1 'polypeptide(L)'
;MGLDESKFAAGGDADNLELLLNLIKLERMLRDNPAGEGSQIDHAWDSDDCSPSLSIRQNGLLAVKTAFAETDVVRGKQGYSRGIHIWEIRWRKEHRGSHAVIGVASYQAPLQCSGHCALLGSNDQSLGWNIVANVSLFNDCVINKYPDDVQPGFQASDVILVILNMDEGTLRFKDGTDGKDYGLCLSGLRAFSRRGQKLYPAISATKQGAEIGMKYLGSSEPEFHKSAARSDSALCFHRECGSNIKLSNGAMTATRVRGMGNGVVLTNRPLNNDEYFEVKLEKKASVDSKYALDIGVTAVSPEKLNFPDTMTNCQQGHTWMLCGSKLAFNRTVIKTLDNIDLSKLEIGDVVSLKKTSDGKLFIYKNRKLAAKFDLDIPSDVYAVADLYGRAGQVSITATGQHRPATSPAPKAMADNVKGNVDAVDHDMKTAIDLLKGEPRDTKQIAAVKTGLDGIAKLIQSGKRTCRHLQMLGDSFVDLGGASAVCEYMAYLKTVGINRNPDAIKCYLACLYVLLYLTHSSLKLAGELADTGLFKMLLDDLDKYKANYPTKKVHAILVVDALAIMYNCSQATANREALRRDGAEKILTNYSDPAQHETAIILFAFLLHVNVALDSELHDLDVPACVSTELVRLMGISLMNTENHSAVVSFAVAGLSFPFDVNKQVRAVCALGKNARCRQAIVANGLVKHLVKMMEVGDQMEQELACNAVWELLAGKTYNAIIQTPSLPEAMKKLKTSDVDEVVDAVNRLQVKMNQLADRIRGGGACQQVVPSGATVSRDCAYKQMCHRYLLTLGIQEDLVNRDWNACYCSACHAKKEDSNYYSRGHPPKSYGIPIGWCRIGLHTPARVTAHKYFETWHRAFHGTKAEYIAAILKVGDLLVPGDVALGGKKIGERPGHFDDKHKPDGFDTKQIFVSPSIRYAGHNAYATPARYQDKETKKTYNSRVAFQVLISPNCYKVGAETIAAKHQIDPNFSNQELEWSTVERGSVIVYGLLIRLEDTHE
;
A
#
# COMPACT_ATOMS: atom_id res chain seq x y z
N MET A 1 55.80 -1.65 15.72
CA MET A 1 56.01 -2.33 17.02
C MET A 1 55.50 -3.75 16.85
N GLY A 2 56.32 -4.74 17.20
CA GLY A 2 56.14 -6.15 16.81
C GLY A 2 54.99 -6.84 17.54
N LEU A 3 54.27 -7.70 16.81
CA LEU A 3 53.33 -8.66 17.36
C LEU A 3 53.88 -10.06 17.11
N ASP A 4 53.91 -10.84 18.19
CA ASP A 4 54.48 -12.19 18.32
C ASP A 4 53.66 -13.22 17.52
N GLU A 5 54.28 -13.81 16.50
CA GLU A 5 53.68 -14.76 15.55
C GLU A 5 53.40 -16.15 16.16
N SER A 6 53.85 -16.41 17.39
CA SER A 6 53.87 -17.77 17.95
C SER A 6 52.57 -18.24 18.64
N LYS A 7 51.53 -17.40 18.73
CA LYS A 7 50.29 -17.74 19.47
C LYS A 7 49.06 -18.13 18.65
N PHE A 8 49.13 -18.13 17.32
CA PHE A 8 47.98 -18.49 16.46
C PHE A 8 48.04 -19.89 15.84
N ALA A 9 49.03 -20.70 16.21
CA ALA A 9 49.19 -22.06 15.69
C ALA A 9 48.34 -23.09 16.47
N ALA A 10 47.01 -23.03 16.32
CA ALA A 10 46.13 -24.16 16.63
C ALA A 10 44.80 -24.07 15.88
N GLY A 11 44.75 -24.64 14.67
CA GLY A 11 43.50 -25.08 14.04
C GLY A 11 42.92 -24.17 12.96
N GLY A 12 43.53 -24.19 11.77
CA GLY A 12 42.86 -23.99 10.47
C GLY A 12 42.52 -22.56 10.06
N ASP A 13 43.47 -21.80 9.48
CA ASP A 13 43.15 -20.66 8.60
C ASP A 13 44.36 -20.06 7.82
N ALA A 14 45.14 -20.88 7.12
CA ALA A 14 46.27 -20.35 6.31
C ALA A 14 45.79 -19.49 5.12
N ASP A 15 44.67 -19.86 4.48
CA ASP A 15 44.12 -19.17 3.31
C ASP A 15 43.53 -17.79 3.66
N ASN A 16 42.87 -17.64 4.82
CA ASN A 16 42.31 -16.35 5.27
C ASN A 16 43.39 -15.32 5.62
N LEU A 17 44.55 -15.77 6.12
CA LEU A 17 45.66 -14.87 6.44
C LEU A 17 46.31 -14.30 5.17
N GLU A 18 46.47 -15.13 4.13
CA GLU A 18 47.01 -14.71 2.84
C GLU A 18 46.09 -13.71 2.12
N LEU A 19 44.78 -13.97 2.13
CA LEU A 19 43.77 -13.04 1.60
C LEU A 19 43.77 -11.69 2.32
N LEU A 20 43.84 -11.69 3.66
CA LEU A 20 43.92 -10.46 4.45
C LEU A 20 45.20 -9.68 4.16
N LEU A 21 46.34 -10.37 4.05
CA LEU A 21 47.62 -9.76 3.67
C LEU A 21 47.58 -9.15 2.26
N ASN A 22 46.92 -9.82 1.30
CA ASN A 22 46.76 -9.31 -0.06
C ASN A 22 45.85 -8.07 -0.10
N LEU A 23 44.78 -8.04 0.69
CA LEU A 23 43.93 -6.86 0.85
C LEU A 23 44.72 -5.67 1.43
N ILE A 24 45.52 -5.90 2.48
CA ILE A 24 46.36 -4.86 3.10
C ILE A 24 47.39 -4.31 2.10
N LYS A 25 48.00 -5.19 1.29
CA LYS A 25 48.94 -4.78 0.23
C LYS A 25 48.27 -3.94 -0.86
N LEU A 26 47.11 -4.39 -1.35
CA LEU A 26 46.33 -3.67 -2.36
C LEU A 26 45.90 -2.29 -1.85
N GLU A 27 45.38 -2.23 -0.63
CA GLU A 27 44.95 -0.98 0.02
C GLU A 27 46.11 0.01 0.17
N ARG A 28 47.28 -0.46 0.59
CA ARG A 28 48.48 0.40 0.69
C ARG A 28 48.87 0.94 -0.68
N MET A 29 48.93 0.06 -1.69
CA MET A 29 49.27 0.44 -3.06
C MET A 29 48.30 1.48 -3.63
N LEU A 30 46.98 1.31 -3.43
CA LEU A 30 45.96 2.23 -3.94
C LEU A 30 45.91 3.56 -3.16
N ARG A 31 46.38 3.61 -1.91
CA ARG A 31 46.55 4.87 -1.19
C ARG A 31 47.76 5.65 -1.66
N ASP A 32 48.88 4.95 -1.91
CA ASP A 32 50.10 5.57 -2.43
C ASP A 32 49.92 6.04 -3.89
N ASN A 33 49.19 5.28 -4.70
CA ASN A 33 48.89 5.57 -6.09
C ASN A 33 47.37 5.45 -6.36
N PRO A 34 46.58 6.45 -5.98
CA PRO A 34 45.13 6.41 -6.18
C PRO A 34 44.77 6.54 -7.65
N ALA A 35 43.58 6.03 -7.99
CA ALA A 35 42.97 6.18 -9.30
C ALA A 35 43.00 7.64 -9.77
N GLY A 36 43.25 7.86 -11.06
CA GLY A 36 43.29 9.21 -11.64
C GLY A 36 41.95 9.95 -11.54
N GLU A 37 41.97 11.27 -11.68
CA GLU A 37 40.79 12.14 -11.50
C GLU A 37 39.59 11.71 -12.35
N GLY A 38 39.81 11.28 -13.60
CA GLY A 38 38.72 10.76 -14.45
C GLY A 38 38.05 9.50 -13.88
N SER A 39 38.84 8.57 -13.34
CA SER A 39 38.34 7.37 -12.67
C SER A 39 37.60 7.72 -11.37
N GLN A 40 38.08 8.72 -10.64
CA GLN A 40 37.37 9.24 -9.46
C GLN A 40 35.99 9.80 -9.82
N ILE A 41 35.90 10.60 -10.90
CA ILE A 41 34.64 11.18 -11.40
C ILE A 41 33.68 10.10 -11.93
N ASP A 42 34.21 9.08 -12.59
CA ASP A 42 33.44 7.95 -13.12
C ASP A 42 32.76 7.14 -12.01
N HIS A 43 33.35 7.12 -10.82
CA HIS A 43 32.85 6.40 -9.64
C HIS A 43 32.20 7.33 -8.60
N ALA A 44 32.13 8.64 -8.88
CA ALA A 44 31.62 9.67 -7.98
C ALA A 44 30.10 9.54 -7.69
N TRP A 45 29.55 10.43 -6.86
CA TRP A 45 28.10 10.46 -6.61
C TRP A 45 27.35 10.72 -7.90
N ASP A 46 26.23 10.01 -8.06
CA ASP A 46 25.37 10.15 -9.23
C ASP A 46 24.33 11.25 -8.97
N SER A 47 24.26 12.23 -9.87
CA SER A 47 23.24 13.28 -9.84
C SER A 47 21.86 12.79 -10.27
N ASP A 48 21.82 11.68 -11.02
CA ASP A 48 20.58 11.09 -11.53
C ASP A 48 20.04 10.01 -10.58
N ASP A 49 20.86 9.55 -9.62
CA ASP A 49 20.53 8.51 -8.64
C ASP A 49 20.71 9.02 -7.18
N CYS A 50 20.09 10.17 -6.90
CA CYS A 50 20.07 10.80 -5.58
C CYS A 50 18.68 11.33 -5.20
N SER A 51 18.44 11.49 -3.90
CA SER A 51 17.25 12.22 -3.41
C SER A 51 17.19 13.63 -3.99
N PRO A 52 15.99 14.17 -4.30
CA PRO A 52 15.82 15.55 -4.76
C PRO A 52 16.39 16.62 -3.80
N SER A 53 16.55 16.29 -2.52
CA SER A 53 17.09 17.20 -1.51
C SER A 53 18.62 17.13 -1.36
N LEU A 54 19.30 16.39 -2.24
CA LEU A 54 20.76 16.34 -2.31
C LEU A 54 21.25 17.02 -3.59
N SER A 55 22.05 18.07 -3.44
CA SER A 55 22.71 18.78 -4.53
C SER A 55 24.09 18.17 -4.76
N ILE A 56 24.28 17.56 -5.93
CA ILE A 56 25.55 16.96 -6.34
C ILE A 56 26.42 18.02 -7.05
N ARG A 57 27.64 18.21 -6.56
CA ARG A 57 28.58 19.27 -6.96
C ARG A 57 29.95 18.69 -7.26
N GLN A 58 30.84 19.51 -7.81
CA GLN A 58 32.24 19.14 -8.10
C GLN A 58 32.35 17.85 -8.91
N ASN A 59 31.61 17.76 -10.03
CA ASN A 59 31.57 16.59 -10.92
C ASN A 59 31.13 15.27 -10.24
N GLY A 60 30.39 15.35 -9.14
CA GLY A 60 29.95 14.19 -8.35
C GLY A 60 30.76 13.95 -7.08
N LEU A 61 31.88 14.66 -6.89
CA LEU A 61 32.77 14.40 -5.75
C LEU A 61 32.22 14.94 -4.42
N LEU A 62 31.17 15.76 -4.46
CA LEU A 62 30.56 16.38 -3.28
C LEU A 62 29.04 16.31 -3.33
N ALA A 63 28.42 15.76 -2.29
CA ALA A 63 26.97 15.82 -2.07
C ALA A 63 26.65 16.83 -0.96
N VAL A 64 25.66 17.71 -1.19
CA VAL A 64 25.23 18.74 -0.23
C VAL A 64 23.72 18.63 0.04
N LYS A 65 23.33 18.39 1.29
CA LYS A 65 21.91 18.31 1.68
C LYS A 65 21.27 19.69 1.84
N THR A 66 20.13 19.93 1.19
CA THR A 66 19.49 21.25 1.12
C THR A 66 18.24 21.40 2.01
N ALA A 67 17.54 20.31 2.35
CA ALA A 67 16.29 20.34 3.15
C ALA A 67 16.46 19.89 4.62
N PHE A 68 15.52 20.27 5.51
CA PHE A 68 15.62 20.08 6.97
C PHE A 68 14.89 18.83 7.53
N ALA A 69 13.78 18.39 6.94
CA ALA A 69 12.87 17.41 7.57
C ALA A 69 12.99 15.95 7.06
N GLU A 70 13.65 15.73 5.94
CA GLU A 70 13.71 14.42 5.27
C GLU A 70 15.06 13.71 5.52
N THR A 71 15.05 12.38 5.43
CA THR A 71 16.26 11.56 5.29
C THR A 71 16.51 11.32 3.82
N ASP A 72 17.72 11.65 3.37
CA ASP A 72 18.06 11.62 1.95
C ASP A 72 19.27 10.73 1.70
N VAL A 73 19.21 9.96 0.61
CA VAL A 73 20.25 9.03 0.17
C VAL A 73 20.74 9.41 -1.22
N VAL A 74 22.03 9.19 -1.45
CA VAL A 74 22.65 9.23 -2.78
C VAL A 74 23.47 7.97 -3.00
N ARG A 75 23.46 7.45 -4.24
CA ARG A 75 24.32 6.36 -4.69
C ARG A 75 25.45 6.86 -5.61
N GLY A 76 26.53 6.09 -5.67
CA GLY A 76 27.63 6.30 -6.62
C GLY A 76 27.24 5.85 -8.03
N LYS A 77 27.89 6.42 -9.05
CA LYS A 77 27.64 6.12 -10.49
C LYS A 77 27.94 4.68 -10.90
N GLN A 78 28.79 3.98 -10.15
CA GLN A 78 29.20 2.61 -10.47
C GLN A 78 28.78 1.63 -9.39
N GLY A 79 28.20 0.52 -9.84
CA GLY A 79 27.83 -0.62 -9.01
C GLY A 79 28.75 -1.80 -9.29
N TYR A 80 29.07 -2.53 -8.23
CA TYR A 80 30.05 -3.62 -8.25
C TYR A 80 29.38 -4.97 -7.99
N SER A 81 29.84 -6.02 -8.67
CA SER A 81 29.34 -7.39 -8.51
C SER A 81 30.44 -8.43 -8.27
N ARG A 82 31.70 -8.03 -8.42
CA ARG A 82 32.92 -8.82 -8.24
C ARG A 82 34.09 -7.87 -7.97
N GLY A 83 35.25 -8.39 -7.57
CA GLY A 83 36.43 -7.59 -7.28
C GLY A 83 36.42 -6.94 -5.89
N ILE A 84 37.56 -6.33 -5.55
CA ILE A 84 37.75 -5.51 -4.36
C ILE A 84 37.75 -4.05 -4.80
N HIS A 85 36.93 -3.23 -4.17
CA HIS A 85 36.77 -1.80 -4.47
C HIS A 85 36.97 -0.98 -3.20
N ILE A 86 37.74 0.11 -3.31
CA ILE A 86 38.08 0.96 -2.16
C ILE A 86 37.80 2.43 -2.50
N TRP A 87 37.10 3.12 -1.59
CA TRP A 87 36.86 4.56 -1.69
C TRP A 87 36.88 5.24 -0.32
N GLU A 88 37.19 6.53 -0.32
CA GLU A 88 37.13 7.41 0.85
C GLU A 88 35.79 8.15 0.89
N ILE A 89 35.24 8.29 2.09
CA ILE A 89 34.13 9.18 2.42
C ILE A 89 34.65 10.26 3.37
N ARG A 90 34.45 11.53 3.03
CA ARG A 90 34.77 12.67 3.88
C ARG A 90 33.49 13.26 4.44
N TRP A 91 33.27 13.08 5.74
CA TRP A 91 32.05 13.54 6.42
C TRP A 91 32.38 14.05 7.82
N ARG A 92 32.54 15.37 7.92
CA ARG A 92 32.90 16.05 9.16
C ARG A 92 31.85 15.81 10.25
N LYS A 93 32.30 15.63 11.48
CA LYS A 93 31.44 15.36 12.65
C LYS A 93 30.29 16.37 12.79
N GLU A 94 30.57 17.66 12.60
CA GLU A 94 29.57 18.72 12.66
C GLU A 94 28.46 18.57 11.60
N HIS A 95 28.67 17.81 10.52
CA HIS A 95 27.72 17.63 9.42
C HIS A 95 26.87 16.35 9.51
N ARG A 96 26.98 15.55 10.58
CA ARG A 96 26.36 14.20 10.64
C ARG A 96 24.89 14.18 11.07
N GLY A 97 24.46 15.11 11.93
CA GLY A 97 23.08 15.13 12.42
C GLY A 97 22.71 13.96 13.32
N SER A 98 21.42 13.61 13.33
CA SER A 98 20.86 12.53 14.14
C SER A 98 21.15 11.14 13.56
N HIS A 99 21.22 11.03 12.24
CA HIS A 99 21.49 9.80 11.51
C HIS A 99 22.41 10.13 10.33
N ALA A 100 23.65 9.63 10.42
CA ALA A 100 24.58 9.57 9.30
C ALA A 100 24.93 8.11 9.08
N VAL A 101 24.58 7.59 7.91
CA VAL A 101 24.80 6.18 7.58
C VAL A 101 25.65 6.07 6.33
N ILE A 102 26.70 5.25 6.38
CA ILE A 102 27.59 4.95 5.24
C ILE A 102 27.47 3.47 4.91
N GLY A 103 27.37 3.12 3.63
CA GLY A 103 27.37 1.72 3.23
C GLY A 103 27.19 1.51 1.74
N VAL A 104 26.41 0.49 1.40
CA VAL A 104 26.15 0.09 0.01
C VAL A 104 24.68 -0.23 -0.18
N ALA A 105 24.18 0.02 -1.38
CA ALA A 105 22.79 -0.22 -1.75
C ALA A 105 22.69 -0.84 -3.14
N SER A 106 21.65 -1.65 -3.36
CA SER A 106 21.18 -1.96 -4.71
C SER A 106 20.41 -0.76 -5.28
N TYR A 107 20.17 -0.76 -6.59
CA TYR A 107 19.35 0.27 -7.24
C TYR A 107 17.89 0.30 -6.72
N GLN A 108 17.43 -0.80 -6.10
CA GLN A 108 16.07 -0.92 -5.58
C GLN A 108 15.91 -0.31 -4.19
N ALA A 109 17.01 0.09 -3.53
CA ALA A 109 16.91 0.75 -2.23
C ALA A 109 16.26 2.15 -2.37
N PRO A 110 15.39 2.56 -1.44
CA PRO A 110 14.76 3.88 -1.48
C PRO A 110 15.81 4.98 -1.29
N LEU A 111 15.60 6.11 -1.96
CA LEU A 111 16.50 7.25 -1.89
C LEU A 111 16.04 8.33 -0.89
N GLN A 112 14.81 8.27 -0.39
CA GLN A 112 14.26 9.28 0.50
C GLN A 112 13.25 8.67 1.49
N CYS A 113 13.20 9.17 2.73
CA CYS A 113 12.17 8.86 3.72
C CYS A 113 11.76 10.16 4.42
N SER A 114 10.47 10.26 4.76
CA SER A 114 9.99 11.35 5.61
C SER A 114 10.41 11.17 7.05
N GLY A 115 10.84 12.28 7.66
CA GLY A 115 11.43 12.29 8.99
C GLY A 115 12.89 11.86 9.01
N HIS A 116 13.46 11.77 10.22
CA HIS A 116 14.87 11.41 10.44
C HIS A 116 14.98 9.93 10.81
N CYS A 117 15.40 9.11 9.85
CA CYS A 117 15.51 7.67 9.96
C CYS A 117 16.90 7.18 9.51
N ALA A 118 17.28 5.95 9.88
CA ALA A 118 18.45 5.29 9.28
C ALA A 118 18.02 4.56 8.00
N LEU A 119 17.81 5.31 6.91
CA LEU A 119 17.22 4.78 5.68
C LEU A 119 18.11 3.72 4.99
N LEU A 120 19.42 3.93 4.99
CA LEU A 120 20.36 2.92 4.50
C LEU A 120 20.47 1.79 5.54
N GLY A 121 20.11 0.57 5.16
CA GLY A 121 19.98 -0.56 6.08
C GLY A 121 18.56 -0.80 6.59
N SER A 122 17.55 -0.03 6.16
CA SER A 122 16.15 -0.21 6.59
C SER A 122 15.41 -1.35 5.86
N ASN A 123 16.03 -1.97 4.85
CA ASN A 123 15.44 -3.08 4.10
C ASN A 123 16.52 -4.04 3.59
N ASP A 124 16.11 -5.06 2.84
CA ASP A 124 17.01 -6.06 2.28
C ASP A 124 17.78 -5.59 1.03
N GLN A 125 17.56 -4.34 0.59
CA GLN A 125 18.20 -3.74 -0.59
C GLN A 125 19.39 -2.84 -0.24
N SER A 126 19.64 -2.58 1.04
CA SER A 126 20.73 -1.72 1.47
C SER A 126 21.33 -2.16 2.79
N LEU A 127 22.58 -1.81 2.99
CA LEU A 127 23.33 -2.11 4.21
C LEU A 127 24.10 -0.86 4.61
N GLY A 128 24.20 -0.61 5.91
CA GLY A 128 24.83 0.62 6.37
C GLY A 128 25.41 0.53 7.77
N TRP A 129 26.42 1.35 8.03
CA TRP A 129 26.91 1.65 9.37
C TRP A 129 26.42 3.03 9.77
N ASN A 130 25.59 3.11 10.80
CA ASN A 130 25.22 4.38 11.41
C ASN A 130 26.38 4.84 12.31
N ILE A 131 27.17 5.78 11.80
CA ILE A 131 28.40 6.28 12.43
C ILE A 131 28.15 7.19 13.64
N VAL A 132 26.88 7.59 13.87
CA VAL A 132 26.48 8.37 15.05
C VAL A 132 26.08 7.42 16.17
N ALA A 133 25.29 6.40 15.85
CA ALA A 133 24.81 5.40 16.82
C ALA A 133 25.80 4.24 17.05
N ASN A 134 26.86 4.14 16.23
CA ASN A 134 27.85 3.05 16.25
C ASN A 134 27.19 1.67 16.15
N VAL A 135 26.30 1.51 15.16
CA VAL A 135 25.59 0.26 14.88
C VAL A 135 25.59 -0.06 13.39
N SER A 136 25.78 -1.33 13.05
CA SER A 136 25.56 -1.85 11.71
C SER A 136 24.07 -2.14 11.52
N LEU A 137 23.58 -1.90 10.29
CA LEU A 137 22.17 -1.92 9.94
C LEU A 137 21.94 -2.75 8.69
N PHE A 138 20.95 -3.63 8.76
CA PHE A 138 20.42 -4.36 7.61
C PHE A 138 18.98 -4.76 7.91
N ASN A 139 18.09 -4.57 6.94
CA ASN A 139 16.68 -4.95 7.03
C ASN A 139 15.94 -4.42 8.29
N ASP A 140 16.09 -3.12 8.57
CA ASP A 140 15.52 -2.39 9.72
C ASP A 140 15.99 -2.92 11.09
N CYS A 141 17.00 -3.79 11.09
CA CYS A 141 17.58 -4.39 12.29
C CYS A 141 18.96 -3.81 12.56
N VAL A 142 19.25 -3.55 13.83
CA VAL A 142 20.62 -3.39 14.32
C VAL A 142 21.26 -4.78 14.36
N ILE A 143 22.29 -5.01 13.56
CA ILE A 143 22.95 -6.31 13.46
C ILE A 143 23.93 -6.50 14.63
N ASN A 144 24.78 -5.50 14.87
CA ASN A 144 25.65 -5.41 16.04
C ASN A 144 26.01 -3.96 16.34
N LYS A 145 26.54 -3.73 17.54
CA LYS A 145 27.34 -2.52 17.80
C LYS A 145 28.60 -2.62 16.96
N TYR A 146 28.96 -1.54 16.27
CA TYR A 146 30.08 -1.51 15.36
C TYR A 146 30.80 -0.17 15.47
N PRO A 147 32.13 -0.16 15.69
CA PRO A 147 33.06 -1.32 15.75
C PRO A 147 32.85 -2.25 16.97
N ASP A 148 33.32 -3.50 16.92
CA ASP A 148 33.10 -4.47 18.02
C ASP A 148 33.80 -4.04 19.34
N ASP A 149 34.84 -3.20 19.26
CA ASP A 149 35.63 -2.64 20.37
C ASP A 149 35.23 -1.20 20.77
N VAL A 150 33.96 -0.80 20.60
CA VAL A 150 33.48 0.56 20.98
C VAL A 150 33.70 0.78 22.49
N GLN A 151 34.81 1.43 22.84
CA GLN A 151 35.00 2.00 24.16
C GLN A 151 34.00 3.15 24.36
N PRO A 152 33.57 3.44 25.60
CA PRO A 152 32.76 4.60 25.91
C PRO A 152 33.41 5.87 25.32
N GLY A 153 32.71 6.53 24.40
CA GLY A 153 33.20 7.76 23.75
C GLY A 153 33.85 7.60 22.37
N PHE A 154 33.85 6.40 21.77
CA PHE A 154 34.30 6.23 20.38
C PHE A 154 33.52 7.14 19.41
N GLN A 155 34.25 7.75 18.49
CA GLN A 155 33.72 8.58 17.42
C GLN A 155 34.41 8.19 16.11
N ALA A 156 33.61 7.94 15.07
CA ALA A 156 34.15 7.68 13.73
C ALA A 156 34.91 8.91 13.20
N SER A 157 36.03 8.66 12.52
CA SER A 157 36.87 9.68 11.87
C SER A 157 36.12 10.53 10.85
N ASP A 158 36.62 11.74 10.56
CA ASP A 158 36.08 12.60 9.50
C ASP A 158 36.36 12.06 8.10
N VAL A 159 37.40 11.23 7.96
CA VAL A 159 37.73 10.52 6.73
C VAL A 159 37.60 9.03 7.00
N ILE A 160 36.70 8.36 6.28
CA ILE A 160 36.41 6.93 6.47
C ILE A 160 36.70 6.21 5.16
N LEU A 161 37.52 5.18 5.23
CA LEU A 161 37.75 4.28 4.11
C LEU A 161 36.70 3.18 4.11
N VAL A 162 36.09 2.96 2.95
CA VAL A 162 35.11 1.91 2.71
C VAL A 162 35.75 0.87 1.81
N ILE A 163 35.74 -0.38 2.26
CA ILE A 163 36.34 -1.52 1.56
C ILE A 163 35.22 -2.51 1.26
N LEU A 164 34.84 -2.59 -0.01
CA LEU A 164 33.87 -3.55 -0.51
C LEU A 164 34.61 -4.68 -1.23
N ASN A 165 34.59 -5.87 -0.64
CA ASN A 165 35.11 -7.07 -1.28
C ASN A 165 33.92 -7.88 -1.81
N MET A 166 33.58 -7.71 -3.08
CA MET A 166 32.51 -8.48 -3.73
C MET A 166 32.94 -9.91 -4.03
N ASP A 167 34.25 -10.14 -4.14
CA ASP A 167 34.78 -11.48 -4.27
C ASP A 167 34.48 -12.27 -3.01
N GLU A 168 34.60 -11.76 -1.79
CA GLU A 168 34.20 -12.48 -0.56
C GLU A 168 32.76 -12.19 -0.10
N GLY A 169 32.19 -11.11 -0.60
CA GLY A 169 30.91 -10.58 -0.15
C GLY A 169 30.98 -9.94 1.24
N THR A 170 32.01 -9.13 1.50
CA THR A 170 32.23 -8.47 2.80
C THR A 170 32.33 -6.94 2.65
N LEU A 171 31.89 -6.22 3.68
CA LEU A 171 32.02 -4.77 3.81
C LEU A 171 32.76 -4.43 5.10
N ARG A 172 33.81 -3.61 4.99
CA ARG A 172 34.66 -3.18 6.10
C ARG A 172 34.90 -1.68 6.05
N PHE A 173 35.19 -1.10 7.20
CA PHE A 173 35.53 0.31 7.34
C PHE A 173 36.86 0.48 8.04
N LYS A 174 37.60 1.54 7.68
CA LYS A 174 38.80 1.97 8.41
C LYS A 174 38.81 3.47 8.62
N ASP A 175 39.58 3.90 9.60
CA ASP A 175 39.97 5.29 9.72
C ASP A 175 40.85 5.68 8.52
N GLY A 176 40.43 6.72 7.80
CA GLY A 176 41.18 7.25 6.67
C GLY A 176 42.40 8.09 7.06
N THR A 177 42.57 8.44 8.35
CA THR A 177 43.66 9.29 8.83
C THR A 177 44.82 8.47 9.43
N ASP A 178 44.54 7.58 10.38
CA ASP A 178 45.55 6.76 11.05
C ASP A 178 45.60 5.31 10.55
N GLY A 179 44.66 4.92 9.67
CA GLY A 179 44.58 3.59 9.09
C GLY A 179 44.02 2.52 10.02
N LYS A 180 43.50 2.88 11.20
CA LYS A 180 42.92 1.93 12.16
C LYS A 180 41.77 1.16 11.53
N ASP A 181 41.88 -0.18 11.57
CA ASP A 181 40.83 -1.07 11.09
C ASP A 181 39.68 -1.12 12.11
N TYR A 182 38.45 -0.91 11.63
CA TYR A 182 37.24 -1.01 12.46
C TYR A 182 36.63 -2.42 12.41
N GLY A 183 37.23 -3.35 11.69
CA GLY A 183 36.81 -4.74 11.61
C GLY A 183 35.73 -4.99 10.55
N LEU A 184 35.24 -6.24 10.51
CA LEU A 184 34.19 -6.65 9.58
C LEU A 184 32.86 -6.02 9.99
N CYS A 185 32.28 -5.17 9.14
CA CYS A 185 30.96 -4.61 9.42
C CYS A 185 29.86 -5.62 9.11
N LEU A 186 29.83 -6.13 7.87
CA LEU A 186 28.80 -7.04 7.39
C LEU A 186 29.38 -8.04 6.37
N SER A 187 28.79 -9.23 6.30
CA SER A 187 29.15 -10.30 5.37
C SER A 187 27.92 -10.84 4.63
N GLY A 188 28.13 -11.68 3.61
CA GLY A 188 27.05 -12.31 2.85
C GLY A 188 26.60 -11.51 1.62
N LEU A 189 27.35 -10.49 1.21
CA LEU A 189 26.98 -9.60 0.10
C LEU A 189 26.97 -10.29 -1.27
N ARG A 190 27.59 -11.47 -1.39
CA ARG A 190 27.48 -12.31 -2.60
C ARG A 190 26.03 -12.68 -2.93
N ALA A 191 25.10 -12.62 -1.97
CA ALA A 191 23.68 -12.82 -2.23
C ALA A 191 23.12 -11.84 -3.27
N PHE A 192 23.62 -10.60 -3.33
CA PHE A 192 23.25 -9.61 -4.33
C PHE A 192 23.76 -10.00 -5.71
N SER A 193 25.05 -10.35 -5.83
CA SER A 193 25.62 -10.82 -7.11
C SER A 193 24.94 -12.08 -7.63
N ARG A 194 24.57 -13.03 -6.75
CA ARG A 194 23.81 -14.24 -7.13
C ARG A 194 22.42 -13.93 -7.67
N ARG A 195 21.81 -12.81 -7.26
CA ARG A 195 20.54 -12.30 -7.79
C ARG A 195 20.73 -11.41 -9.03
N GLY A 196 21.96 -11.32 -9.56
CA GLY A 196 22.30 -10.44 -10.68
C GLY A 196 22.33 -8.95 -10.32
N GLN A 197 22.29 -8.61 -9.03
CA GLN A 197 22.29 -7.23 -8.56
C GLN A 197 23.73 -6.73 -8.33
N LYS A 198 23.94 -5.45 -8.62
CA LYS A 198 25.17 -4.71 -8.29
C LYS A 198 24.96 -3.92 -6.99
N LEU A 199 26.03 -3.74 -6.23
CA LEU A 199 26.06 -2.90 -5.04
C LEU A 199 26.80 -1.60 -5.33
N TYR A 200 26.14 -0.48 -5.06
CA TYR A 200 26.62 0.88 -5.28
C TYR A 200 27.05 1.48 -3.94
N PRO A 201 28.14 2.28 -3.89
CA PRO A 201 28.44 3.13 -2.74
C PRO A 201 27.22 3.98 -2.40
N ALA A 202 26.88 4.12 -1.11
CA ALA A 202 25.71 4.89 -0.70
C ALA A 202 25.90 5.55 0.67
N ILE A 203 25.25 6.70 0.86
CA ILE A 203 25.13 7.39 2.15
C ILE A 203 23.69 7.81 2.43
N SER A 204 23.30 7.92 3.70
CA SER A 204 22.02 8.46 4.17
C SER A 204 22.25 9.59 5.16
N ALA A 205 21.70 10.78 4.90
CA ALA A 205 21.92 11.99 5.68
C ALA A 205 20.61 12.66 6.15
N THR A 206 20.57 13.10 7.42
CA THR A 206 19.43 13.85 7.98
C THR A 206 19.71 15.34 8.24
N LYS A 207 20.97 15.76 8.29
CA LYS A 207 21.33 17.15 8.62
C LYS A 207 21.29 18.06 7.40
N GLN A 208 20.52 19.15 7.48
CA GLN A 208 20.58 20.23 6.49
C GLN A 208 21.97 20.88 6.45
N GLY A 209 22.46 21.16 5.25
CA GLY A 209 23.80 21.71 5.03
C GLY A 209 24.91 20.68 5.20
N ALA A 210 24.58 19.39 5.36
CA ALA A 210 25.62 18.35 5.38
C ALA A 210 26.34 18.28 4.04
N GLU A 211 27.67 18.27 4.11
CA GLU A 211 28.58 18.12 2.98
C GLU A 211 29.32 16.79 3.08
N ILE A 212 29.19 15.95 2.06
CA ILE A 212 29.73 14.58 2.05
C ILE A 212 30.56 14.39 0.77
N GLY A 213 31.89 14.29 0.94
CA GLY A 213 32.82 14.06 -0.16
C GLY A 213 33.04 12.58 -0.42
N MET A 214 33.25 12.18 -1.69
CA MET A 214 33.67 10.83 -2.05
C MET A 214 34.87 10.85 -2.99
N LYS A 215 35.84 9.96 -2.74
CA LYS A 215 37.03 9.78 -3.59
C LYS A 215 37.31 8.29 -3.79
N TYR A 216 37.17 7.82 -5.03
CA TYR A 216 37.50 6.44 -5.39
C TYR A 216 39.02 6.23 -5.43
N LEU A 217 39.52 5.16 -4.82
CA LEU A 217 40.95 4.87 -4.78
C LEU A 217 41.38 3.85 -5.83
N GLY A 218 40.53 2.89 -6.18
CA GLY A 218 40.82 1.89 -7.20
C GLY A 218 40.21 0.53 -6.89
N SER A 219 40.60 -0.47 -7.69
CA SER A 219 40.16 -1.86 -7.55
C SER A 219 41.27 -2.88 -7.71
N SER A 220 40.99 -4.13 -7.33
CA SER A 220 41.83 -5.29 -7.65
C SER A 220 41.77 -5.72 -9.12
N GLU A 221 40.78 -5.27 -9.90
CA GLU A 221 40.69 -5.57 -11.33
C GLU A 221 41.69 -4.73 -12.14
N PRO A 222 42.40 -5.32 -13.12
CA PRO A 222 43.23 -4.54 -14.04
C PRO A 222 42.35 -3.54 -14.79
N GLU A 223 42.76 -2.27 -14.82
CA GLU A 223 42.13 -1.25 -15.65
C GLU A 223 42.22 -1.69 -17.12
N PHE A 224 41.20 -2.39 -17.62
CA PHE A 224 41.00 -2.51 -19.06
C PHE A 224 40.85 -1.08 -19.57
N HIS A 225 41.88 -0.61 -20.26
CA HIS A 225 41.87 0.64 -21.00
C HIS A 225 40.50 0.78 -21.66
N LYS A 226 39.73 1.77 -21.19
CA LYS A 226 38.51 2.27 -21.86
C LYS A 226 38.95 2.95 -23.16
N SER A 227 39.47 2.18 -24.13
CA SER A 227 39.50 2.58 -25.54
C SER A 227 38.25 2.06 -26.23
N ALA A 228 37.10 2.38 -25.66
CA ALA A 228 35.88 2.56 -26.39
C ALA A 228 35.11 3.59 -25.60
N ALA A 229 35.31 4.87 -25.96
CA ALA A 229 34.24 5.84 -25.78
C ALA A 229 32.93 5.14 -26.18
N ARG A 230 31.87 5.29 -25.38
CA ARG A 230 30.50 5.05 -25.85
C ARG A 230 30.37 5.89 -27.11
N SER A 231 30.62 5.30 -28.27
CA SER A 231 30.70 6.05 -29.49
C SER A 231 29.29 6.42 -29.88
N ASP A 232 29.07 7.70 -30.12
CA ASP A 232 27.96 8.24 -30.92
C ASP A 232 27.97 7.70 -32.38
N SER A 233 28.65 6.57 -32.62
CA SER A 233 28.70 5.90 -33.90
C SER A 233 27.30 5.40 -34.24
N ALA A 234 26.84 5.78 -35.44
CA ALA A 234 25.62 5.27 -36.02
C ALA A 234 25.55 3.74 -35.91
N LEU A 235 24.36 3.24 -35.57
CA LEU A 235 24.11 1.81 -35.45
C LEU A 235 24.21 1.16 -36.84
N CYS A 236 25.16 0.24 -37.01
CA CYS A 236 25.35 -0.54 -38.23
C CYS A 236 25.63 -2.02 -37.91
N PHE A 237 25.78 -2.88 -38.92
CA PHE A 237 26.18 -4.27 -38.70
C PHE A 237 27.67 -4.36 -38.33
N HIS A 238 28.00 -5.24 -37.38
CA HIS A 238 29.37 -5.53 -36.99
C HIS A 238 30.13 -6.25 -38.10
N ARG A 239 31.45 -6.03 -38.21
CA ARG A 239 32.30 -6.65 -39.25
C ARG A 239 32.48 -8.15 -39.06
N GLU A 240 32.68 -8.59 -37.81
CA GLU A 240 32.61 -10.01 -37.44
C GLU A 240 31.16 -10.48 -37.56
N CYS A 241 30.91 -11.32 -38.55
CA CYS A 241 29.59 -11.87 -38.89
C CYS A 241 29.74 -13.29 -39.47
N GLY A 242 28.62 -13.97 -39.71
CA GLY A 242 28.61 -15.31 -40.28
C GLY A 242 29.30 -15.37 -41.64
N SER A 243 30.00 -16.47 -41.91
CA SER A 243 30.90 -16.65 -43.07
C SER A 243 30.22 -16.50 -44.44
N ASN A 244 28.89 -16.57 -44.50
CA ASN A 244 28.11 -16.43 -45.73
C ASN A 244 27.49 -15.04 -45.91
N ILE A 245 27.88 -14.05 -45.10
CA ILE A 245 27.45 -12.66 -45.23
C ILE A 245 28.53 -11.81 -45.90
N LYS A 246 28.08 -10.97 -46.84
CA LYS A 246 28.84 -9.82 -47.33
C LYS A 246 28.14 -8.53 -46.93
N LEU A 247 28.84 -7.71 -46.18
CA LEU A 247 28.38 -6.37 -45.80
C LEU A 247 28.70 -5.36 -46.91
N SER A 248 27.78 -4.44 -47.15
CA SER A 248 27.91 -3.32 -48.10
C SER A 248 27.24 -2.07 -47.54
N ASN A 249 27.31 -0.95 -48.28
CA ASN A 249 26.72 0.33 -47.87
C ASN A 249 27.17 0.78 -46.47
N GLY A 250 28.48 0.81 -46.23
CA GLY A 250 29.03 1.19 -44.92
C GLY A 250 28.61 0.27 -43.77
N ALA A 251 28.42 -1.03 -44.05
CA ALA A 251 27.89 -2.03 -43.12
C ALA A 251 26.42 -1.80 -42.69
N MET A 252 25.64 -1.05 -43.48
CA MET A 252 24.19 -0.91 -43.28
C MET A 252 23.37 -1.97 -44.03
N THR A 253 23.98 -2.71 -44.94
CA THR A 253 23.31 -3.75 -45.74
C THR A 253 24.07 -5.08 -45.62
N ALA A 254 23.36 -6.14 -45.24
CA ALA A 254 23.87 -7.49 -45.19
C ALA A 254 23.28 -8.32 -46.34
N THR A 255 24.15 -8.93 -47.15
CA THR A 255 23.76 -9.78 -48.28
C THR A 255 24.28 -11.18 -48.08
N ARG A 256 23.41 -12.19 -48.14
CA ARG A 256 23.84 -13.59 -48.09
C ARG A 256 24.39 -13.99 -49.47
N VAL A 257 25.64 -14.44 -49.50
CA VAL A 257 26.36 -14.67 -50.76
C VAL A 257 26.38 -16.14 -51.21
N ARG A 258 26.29 -17.10 -50.28
CA ARG A 258 26.33 -18.55 -50.55
C ARG A 258 25.58 -19.32 -49.46
N GLY A 259 25.10 -20.52 -49.77
CA GLY A 259 24.49 -21.45 -48.80
C GLY A 259 23.25 -20.90 -48.08
N MET A 260 22.57 -21.73 -47.28
CA MET A 260 21.45 -21.29 -46.42
C MET A 260 21.87 -21.01 -44.97
N GLY A 261 22.92 -21.66 -44.48
CA GLY A 261 23.47 -21.47 -43.13
C GLY A 261 24.52 -20.35 -43.04
N ASN A 262 24.93 -20.01 -41.82
CA ASN A 262 25.97 -19.02 -41.50
C ASN A 262 25.66 -17.60 -41.99
N GLY A 263 24.37 -17.26 -42.07
CA GLY A 263 23.84 -15.99 -42.57
C GLY A 263 23.57 -14.95 -41.47
N VAL A 264 24.37 -14.94 -40.41
CA VAL A 264 24.08 -14.19 -39.17
C VAL A 264 24.83 -12.88 -39.11
N VAL A 265 24.16 -11.79 -38.73
CA VAL A 265 24.77 -10.48 -38.45
C VAL A 265 24.32 -9.91 -37.11
N LEU A 266 25.22 -9.24 -36.40
CA LEU A 266 24.95 -8.52 -35.15
C LEU A 266 25.15 -7.01 -35.33
N THR A 267 24.61 -6.19 -34.43
CA THR A 267 24.93 -4.75 -34.36
C THR A 267 26.39 -4.50 -33.98
N ASN A 268 26.98 -3.39 -34.45
CA ASN A 268 28.37 -3.02 -34.18
C ASN A 268 28.65 -2.62 -32.72
N ARG A 269 27.60 -2.31 -31.96
CA ARG A 269 27.62 -2.02 -30.53
C ARG A 269 26.36 -2.57 -29.86
N PRO A 270 26.31 -2.64 -28.52
CA PRO A 270 25.07 -2.93 -27.81
C PRO A 270 23.97 -1.91 -28.16
N LEU A 271 22.72 -2.37 -28.10
CA LEU A 271 21.55 -1.49 -28.22
C LEU A 271 21.45 -0.60 -27.00
N ASN A 272 21.24 0.69 -27.23
CA ASN A 272 20.84 1.59 -26.16
C ASN A 272 19.39 1.28 -25.75
N ASN A 273 19.05 1.60 -24.50
CA ASN A 273 17.67 1.48 -24.04
C ASN A 273 16.75 2.35 -24.91
N ASP A 274 15.61 1.78 -25.28
CA ASP A 274 14.60 2.39 -26.13
C ASP A 274 15.07 2.76 -27.55
N GLU A 275 16.22 2.24 -27.98
CA GLU A 275 16.70 2.30 -29.35
C GLU A 275 16.03 1.23 -30.22
N TYR A 276 15.59 1.63 -31.41
CA TYR A 276 15.05 0.71 -32.40
C TYR A 276 16.17 0.14 -33.26
N PHE A 277 16.16 -1.18 -33.44
CA PHE A 277 16.88 -1.86 -34.50
C PHE A 277 15.87 -2.27 -35.57
N GLU A 278 15.85 -1.57 -36.70
CA GLU A 278 14.90 -1.76 -37.80
C GLU A 278 15.61 -2.28 -39.05
N VAL A 279 15.18 -3.43 -39.57
CA VAL A 279 15.71 -4.04 -40.80
C VAL A 279 14.61 -4.23 -41.84
N LYS A 280 14.90 -3.83 -43.08
CA LYS A 280 14.04 -4.01 -44.26
C LYS A 280 14.54 -5.17 -45.11
N LEU A 281 13.62 -6.04 -45.53
CA LEU A 281 13.91 -7.13 -46.45
C LEU A 281 13.99 -6.60 -47.90
N GLU A 282 15.18 -6.56 -48.47
CA GLU A 282 15.42 -5.96 -49.79
C GLU A 282 15.41 -7.00 -50.93
N LYS A 283 15.86 -8.23 -50.65
CA LYS A 283 15.86 -9.32 -51.65
C LYS A 283 15.51 -10.65 -51.01
N LYS A 284 14.75 -11.47 -51.75
CA LYS A 284 14.50 -12.89 -51.43
C LYS A 284 15.26 -13.78 -52.41
N ALA A 285 15.90 -14.82 -51.90
CA ALA A 285 16.54 -15.84 -52.69
C ALA A 285 15.48 -16.78 -53.30
N SER A 286 15.69 -17.23 -54.54
CA SER A 286 14.82 -18.19 -55.23
C SER A 286 15.08 -19.62 -54.74
N VAL A 287 14.86 -19.85 -53.45
CA VAL A 287 15.09 -21.12 -52.76
C VAL A 287 13.79 -21.58 -52.10
N ASP A 288 13.46 -22.86 -52.24
CA ASP A 288 12.26 -23.46 -51.63
C ASP A 288 12.51 -23.75 -50.14
N SER A 289 12.29 -22.73 -49.30
CA SER A 289 12.44 -22.82 -47.85
C SER A 289 11.25 -22.19 -47.13
N LYS A 290 10.81 -22.85 -46.05
CA LYS A 290 9.75 -22.37 -45.16
C LYS A 290 10.21 -21.26 -44.21
N TYR A 291 11.51 -20.95 -44.17
CA TYR A 291 12.09 -19.89 -43.32
C TYR A 291 12.46 -18.69 -44.20
N ALA A 292 12.37 -17.46 -43.67
CA ALA A 292 12.65 -16.25 -44.44
C ALA A 292 13.74 -15.41 -43.79
N LEU A 293 13.42 -14.66 -42.74
CA LEU A 293 14.33 -13.85 -41.93
C LEU A 293 13.99 -14.09 -40.47
N ASP A 294 15.00 -14.32 -39.64
CA ASP A 294 14.85 -14.38 -38.19
C ASP A 294 15.50 -13.13 -37.56
N ILE A 295 14.96 -12.68 -36.42
CA ILE A 295 15.47 -11.48 -35.74
C ILE A 295 15.46 -11.67 -34.22
N GLY A 296 16.40 -11.06 -33.50
CA GLY A 296 16.52 -11.28 -32.07
C GLY A 296 17.56 -10.41 -31.37
N VAL A 297 17.91 -10.79 -30.13
CA VAL A 297 18.95 -10.14 -29.33
C VAL A 297 19.80 -11.19 -28.62
N THR A 298 21.08 -10.88 -28.39
CA THR A 298 22.01 -11.73 -27.63
C THR A 298 22.90 -10.92 -26.71
N ALA A 299 23.21 -11.46 -25.53
CA ALA A 299 24.18 -10.89 -24.59
C ALA A 299 25.64 -11.22 -24.95
N VAL A 300 25.90 -11.99 -26.01
CA VAL A 300 27.26 -12.33 -26.45
C VAL A 300 27.75 -11.29 -27.47
N SER A 301 28.94 -10.72 -27.25
CA SER A 301 29.53 -9.77 -28.19
C SER A 301 29.93 -10.46 -29.51
N PRO A 302 29.87 -9.76 -30.67
CA PRO A 302 30.21 -10.34 -31.97
C PRO A 302 31.59 -11.00 -32.01
N GLU A 303 32.60 -10.41 -31.34
CA GLU A 303 33.97 -10.93 -31.27
C GLU A 303 34.11 -12.25 -30.49
N LYS A 304 33.14 -12.56 -29.61
CA LYS A 304 33.16 -13.74 -28.73
C LYS A 304 32.16 -14.80 -29.16
N LEU A 305 31.31 -14.48 -30.14
CA LEU A 305 30.27 -15.38 -30.61
C LEU A 305 30.85 -16.34 -31.65
N ASN A 306 30.82 -17.63 -31.35
CA ASN A 306 31.06 -18.63 -32.39
C ASN A 306 29.80 -18.71 -33.26
N PHE A 307 29.82 -18.07 -34.43
CA PHE A 307 28.66 -17.93 -35.32
C PHE A 307 28.09 -19.30 -35.71
N PRO A 308 26.83 -19.61 -35.36
CA PRO A 308 26.20 -20.87 -35.72
C PRO A 308 25.61 -20.83 -37.14
N ASP A 309 25.23 -21.99 -37.68
CA ASP A 309 24.51 -22.08 -38.97
C ASP A 309 23.22 -21.25 -38.97
N THR A 310 22.53 -21.18 -37.81
CA THR A 310 21.41 -20.28 -37.53
C THR A 310 21.44 -19.87 -36.06
N MET A 311 21.18 -18.59 -35.78
CA MET A 311 21.13 -18.06 -34.42
C MET A 311 20.00 -18.62 -33.59
N THR A 312 18.92 -19.08 -34.23
CA THR A 312 17.79 -19.72 -33.54
C THR A 312 18.23 -20.99 -32.79
N ASN A 313 19.32 -21.66 -33.20
CA ASN A 313 19.90 -22.81 -32.50
C ASN A 313 21.04 -22.45 -31.53
N CYS A 314 21.35 -21.18 -31.33
CA CYS A 314 22.43 -20.74 -30.46
C CYS A 314 22.12 -21.08 -28.99
N GLN A 315 23.10 -21.62 -28.28
CA GLN A 315 23.06 -21.86 -26.83
C GLN A 315 24.14 -21.06 -26.08
N GLN A 316 24.90 -20.23 -26.80
CA GLN A 316 25.93 -19.37 -26.22
C GLN A 316 25.29 -18.13 -25.60
N GLY A 317 25.60 -17.87 -24.33
CA GLY A 317 25.04 -16.75 -23.57
C GLY A 317 23.52 -16.78 -23.46
N HIS A 318 22.91 -15.62 -23.26
CA HIS A 318 21.45 -15.45 -23.28
C HIS A 318 21.04 -14.89 -24.65
N THR A 319 20.35 -15.69 -25.45
CA THR A 319 19.97 -15.38 -26.83
C THR A 319 18.48 -15.62 -27.05
N TRP A 320 17.78 -14.60 -27.56
CA TRP A 320 16.36 -14.66 -27.91
C TRP A 320 16.18 -14.41 -29.40
N MET A 321 15.53 -15.33 -30.11
CA MET A 321 15.31 -15.25 -31.56
C MET A 321 13.84 -15.49 -31.89
N LEU A 322 13.26 -14.62 -32.72
CA LEU A 322 11.98 -14.85 -33.37
C LEU A 322 12.23 -15.52 -34.73
N CYS A 323 11.73 -16.74 -34.89
CA CYS A 323 11.83 -17.55 -36.08
C CYS A 323 10.43 -17.93 -36.58
N GLY A 324 10.05 -17.46 -37.76
CA GLY A 324 8.66 -17.57 -38.24
C GLY A 324 7.69 -16.93 -37.23
N SER A 325 6.80 -17.73 -36.65
CA SER A 325 5.89 -17.32 -35.57
C SER A 325 6.37 -17.70 -34.16
N LYS A 326 7.58 -18.25 -34.00
CA LYS A 326 8.05 -18.82 -32.73
C LYS A 326 9.18 -18.01 -32.14
N LEU A 327 8.99 -17.53 -30.92
CA LEU A 327 10.07 -16.98 -30.11
C LEU A 327 10.79 -18.12 -29.38
N ALA A 328 12.10 -18.21 -29.56
CA ALA A 328 12.98 -19.15 -28.88
C ALA A 328 13.96 -18.42 -27.95
N PHE A 329 14.22 -19.02 -26.79
CA PHE A 329 15.32 -18.67 -25.89
C PHE A 329 16.32 -19.82 -25.86
N ASN A 330 17.57 -19.55 -26.23
CA ASN A 330 18.64 -20.55 -26.32
C ASN A 330 18.18 -21.87 -26.96
N ARG A 331 17.66 -21.79 -28.19
CA ARG A 331 17.06 -22.88 -29.00
C ARG A 331 15.70 -23.43 -28.53
N THR A 332 15.29 -23.17 -27.30
CA THR A 332 14.00 -23.67 -26.78
C THR A 332 12.89 -22.71 -27.16
N VAL A 333 11.87 -23.19 -27.88
CA VAL A 333 10.68 -22.39 -28.19
C VAL A 333 9.94 -22.08 -26.90
N ILE A 334 9.87 -20.80 -26.54
CA ILE A 334 9.21 -20.32 -25.33
C ILE A 334 7.83 -19.73 -25.62
N LYS A 335 7.54 -19.34 -26.86
CA LYS A 335 6.24 -18.80 -27.26
C LYS A 335 5.98 -18.95 -28.75
N THR A 336 4.75 -19.25 -29.14
CA THR A 336 4.27 -19.16 -30.54
C THR A 336 3.30 -17.99 -30.66
N LEU A 337 3.33 -17.27 -31.78
CA LEU A 337 2.66 -16.00 -31.99
C LEU A 337 1.71 -16.09 -33.17
N ASP A 338 0.44 -15.73 -32.96
CA ASP A 338 -0.54 -15.79 -34.04
C ASP A 338 -0.52 -14.53 -34.93
N ASN A 339 0.02 -13.43 -34.39
CA ASN A 339 -0.07 -12.10 -34.99
C ASN A 339 1.16 -11.70 -35.82
N ILE A 340 2.23 -12.50 -35.79
CA ILE A 340 3.44 -12.28 -36.59
C ILE A 340 4.02 -13.61 -37.01
N ASP A 341 4.33 -13.72 -38.30
CA ASP A 341 5.02 -14.86 -38.87
C ASP A 341 6.04 -14.34 -39.87
N LEU A 342 7.32 -14.37 -39.46
CA LEU A 342 8.41 -13.88 -40.28
C LEU A 342 8.62 -14.73 -41.55
N SER A 343 8.12 -15.97 -41.58
CA SER A 343 8.20 -16.79 -42.79
C SER A 343 7.41 -16.17 -43.97
N LYS A 344 6.43 -15.31 -43.68
CA LYS A 344 5.54 -14.65 -44.64
C LYS A 344 5.99 -13.23 -45.01
N LEU A 345 7.23 -12.85 -44.73
CA LEU A 345 7.76 -11.53 -45.13
C LEU A 345 7.91 -11.44 -46.65
N GLU A 346 7.49 -10.31 -47.22
CA GLU A 346 7.71 -9.98 -48.62
C GLU A 346 8.78 -8.89 -48.81
N ILE A 347 9.30 -8.78 -50.04
CA ILE A 347 10.29 -7.74 -50.37
C ILE A 347 9.65 -6.37 -50.10
N GLY A 348 10.33 -5.53 -49.32
CA GLY A 348 9.83 -4.24 -48.86
C GLY A 348 9.30 -4.25 -47.42
N ASP A 349 8.96 -5.41 -46.85
CA ASP A 349 8.54 -5.50 -45.45
C ASP A 349 9.70 -5.11 -44.52
N VAL A 350 9.33 -4.49 -43.40
CA VAL A 350 10.23 -3.98 -42.37
C VAL A 350 9.93 -4.68 -41.06
N VAL A 351 10.96 -5.15 -40.36
CA VAL A 351 10.85 -5.73 -39.03
C VAL A 351 11.78 -4.99 -38.09
N SER A 352 11.25 -4.59 -36.94
CA SER A 352 12.01 -3.82 -35.97
C SER A 352 11.91 -4.44 -34.58
N LEU A 353 12.95 -4.34 -33.79
CA LEU A 353 12.92 -4.65 -32.37
C LEU A 353 13.37 -3.45 -31.53
N LYS A 354 12.86 -3.37 -30.31
CA LYS A 354 13.27 -2.39 -29.32
C LYS A 354 13.40 -3.07 -27.97
N LYS A 355 14.56 -2.90 -27.35
CA LYS A 355 14.78 -3.25 -25.95
C LYS A 355 14.49 -2.02 -25.11
N THR A 356 13.54 -2.10 -24.20
CA THR A 356 13.16 -0.97 -23.32
C THR A 356 14.09 -0.90 -22.11
N SER A 357 14.13 0.26 -21.43
CA SER A 357 14.91 0.44 -20.21
C SER A 357 14.56 -0.55 -19.09
N ASP A 358 13.30 -1.02 -19.04
CA ASP A 358 12.79 -2.02 -18.09
C ASP A 358 12.96 -3.48 -18.55
N GLY A 359 13.81 -3.77 -19.54
CA GLY A 359 14.17 -5.14 -19.92
C GLY A 359 13.15 -5.87 -20.80
N LYS A 360 12.17 -5.17 -21.40
CA LYS A 360 11.20 -5.77 -22.33
C LYS A 360 11.73 -5.75 -23.76
N LEU A 361 11.30 -6.74 -24.56
CA LEU A 361 11.56 -6.81 -25.99
C LEU A 361 10.27 -6.56 -26.76
N PHE A 362 10.23 -5.48 -27.54
CA PHE A 362 9.09 -5.17 -28.41
C PHE A 362 9.47 -5.48 -29.85
N ILE A 363 8.60 -6.18 -30.58
CA ILE A 363 8.78 -6.51 -31.99
C ILE A 363 7.69 -5.83 -32.81
N TYR A 364 8.10 -5.23 -33.92
CA TYR A 364 7.26 -4.49 -34.85
C TYR A 364 7.37 -5.11 -36.24
N LYS A 365 6.26 -5.19 -36.97
CA LYS A 365 6.23 -5.50 -38.40
C LYS A 365 5.58 -4.32 -39.12
N ASN A 366 6.25 -3.80 -40.15
CA ASN A 366 5.86 -2.63 -40.92
C ASN A 366 5.49 -1.45 -39.99
N ARG A 367 6.35 -1.21 -38.98
CA ARG A 367 6.23 -0.16 -37.95
C ARG A 367 4.98 -0.24 -37.06
N LYS A 368 4.18 -1.29 -37.18
CA LYS A 368 3.10 -1.61 -36.25
C LYS A 368 3.61 -2.62 -35.23
N LEU A 369 3.28 -2.39 -33.96
CA LEU A 369 3.64 -3.32 -32.90
C LEU A 369 2.97 -4.68 -33.16
N ALA A 370 3.78 -5.73 -33.22
CA ALA A 370 3.34 -7.07 -33.55
C ALA A 370 3.41 -8.02 -32.33
N ALA A 371 4.42 -7.85 -31.46
CA ALA A 371 4.54 -8.61 -30.22
C ALA A 371 5.30 -7.82 -29.15
N LYS A 372 5.01 -8.11 -27.88
CA LYS A 372 5.76 -7.64 -26.72
C LYS A 372 6.10 -8.83 -25.85
N PHE A 373 7.31 -8.83 -25.29
CA PHE A 373 7.75 -9.87 -24.41
C PHE A 373 8.42 -9.25 -23.19
N ASP A 374 7.97 -9.71 -22.02
CA ASP A 374 8.56 -9.36 -20.74
C ASP A 374 9.53 -10.48 -20.37
N LEU A 375 10.77 -10.36 -20.84
CA LEU A 375 11.78 -11.44 -20.82
C LEU A 375 13.01 -11.08 -19.97
N ASP A 376 13.00 -9.90 -19.35
CA ASP A 376 14.13 -9.33 -18.60
C ASP A 376 15.45 -9.36 -19.40
N ILE A 377 15.42 -8.75 -20.59
CA ILE A 377 16.56 -8.68 -21.49
C ILE A 377 17.66 -7.81 -20.84
N PRO A 378 18.92 -8.30 -20.74
CA PRO A 378 20.03 -7.56 -20.16
C PRO A 378 20.28 -6.19 -20.84
N SER A 379 20.96 -5.28 -20.12
CA SER A 379 21.29 -3.94 -20.63
C SER A 379 22.26 -3.95 -21.81
N ASP A 380 23.22 -4.88 -21.82
CA ASP A 380 24.27 -4.94 -22.83
C ASP A 380 23.99 -6.08 -23.82
N VAL A 381 22.99 -5.89 -24.68
CA VAL A 381 22.63 -6.86 -25.73
C VAL A 381 22.84 -6.29 -27.13
N TYR A 382 23.25 -7.16 -28.03
CA TYR A 382 23.42 -6.87 -29.46
C TYR A 382 22.18 -7.35 -30.21
N ALA A 383 21.70 -6.56 -31.17
CA ALA A 383 20.62 -7.01 -32.05
C ALA A 383 21.16 -7.99 -33.08
N VAL A 384 20.33 -8.95 -33.48
CA VAL A 384 20.68 -10.04 -34.39
C VAL A 384 19.70 -10.05 -35.55
N ALA A 385 20.20 -10.16 -36.78
CA ALA A 385 19.43 -10.57 -37.94
C ALA A 385 20.05 -11.83 -38.55
N ASP A 386 19.22 -12.85 -38.77
CA ASP A 386 19.66 -14.14 -39.30
C ASP A 386 18.93 -14.41 -40.63
N LEU A 387 19.70 -14.41 -41.73
CA LEU A 387 19.21 -14.55 -43.09
C LEU A 387 19.04 -16.03 -43.51
N TYR A 388 18.93 -16.94 -42.53
CA TYR A 388 18.67 -18.36 -42.76
C TYR A 388 17.32 -18.58 -43.49
N GLY A 389 17.38 -19.12 -44.71
CA GLY A 389 16.19 -19.45 -45.51
C GLY A 389 16.03 -18.61 -46.78
N ARG A 390 14.91 -17.88 -46.93
CA ARG A 390 14.59 -17.11 -48.15
C ARG A 390 15.12 -15.68 -48.16
N ALA A 391 15.55 -15.09 -47.04
CA ALA A 391 16.12 -13.74 -47.06
C ALA A 391 17.49 -13.73 -47.75
N GLY A 392 17.61 -12.98 -48.84
CA GLY A 392 18.85 -12.81 -49.59
C GLY A 392 19.61 -11.53 -49.20
N GLN A 393 18.89 -10.47 -48.82
CA GLN A 393 19.48 -9.18 -48.45
C GLN A 393 18.58 -8.41 -47.50
N VAL A 394 19.17 -7.80 -46.46
CA VAL A 394 18.48 -6.88 -45.53
C VAL A 394 19.30 -5.61 -45.32
N SER A 395 18.62 -4.49 -45.04
CA SER A 395 19.25 -3.20 -44.75
C SER A 395 18.66 -2.56 -43.50
N ILE A 396 19.48 -1.87 -42.69
CA ILE A 396 19.00 -1.07 -41.55
C ILE A 396 18.37 0.24 -42.06
N THR A 397 17.15 0.60 -41.63
CA THR A 397 16.38 1.73 -42.22
C THR A 397 16.10 2.93 -41.30
N ALA A 398 16.40 2.89 -40.00
CA ALA A 398 16.25 4.06 -39.10
C ALA A 398 17.18 4.01 -37.87
N THR A 399 17.77 5.16 -37.53
CA THR A 399 18.48 5.44 -36.27
C THR A 399 17.84 6.66 -35.58
N GLY A 400 17.08 6.47 -34.48
CA GLY A 400 16.69 7.54 -33.54
C GLY A 400 15.23 8.07 -33.55
N GLN A 401 14.57 7.90 -32.39
CA GLN A 401 13.35 8.51 -31.77
C GLN A 401 12.42 9.46 -32.58
N HIS A 402 11.16 9.04 -32.90
CA HIS A 402 9.93 9.87 -32.84
C HIS A 402 8.58 9.10 -33.15
N ARG A 403 7.69 9.03 -32.13
CA ARG A 403 6.19 9.21 -32.05
C ARG A 403 5.14 8.37 -32.89
N PRO A 404 3.79 8.43 -32.58
CA PRO A 404 2.93 7.26 -32.28
C PRO A 404 1.62 7.13 -33.13
N ALA A 405 0.81 6.08 -32.89
CA ALA A 405 -0.67 6.08 -32.72
C ALA A 405 -1.42 4.82 -33.24
N THR A 406 -2.57 4.58 -32.60
CA THR A 406 -3.78 3.81 -33.00
C THR A 406 -4.00 2.39 -32.41
N SER A 407 -5.24 2.19 -31.92
CA SER A 407 -5.76 1.21 -30.94
C SER A 407 -6.77 0.18 -31.60
N PRO A 408 -7.73 -0.49 -30.91
CA PRO A 408 -7.66 -1.87 -30.38
C PRO A 408 -8.89 -2.81 -30.70
N ALA A 409 -8.90 -4.07 -30.19
CA ALA A 409 -10.06 -4.96 -29.85
C ALA A 409 -9.58 -6.27 -29.16
N PRO A 410 -10.32 -6.96 -28.22
CA PRO A 410 -11.68 -7.48 -28.39
C PRO A 410 -12.66 -7.15 -27.23
N LYS A 411 -13.89 -6.68 -27.47
CA LYS A 411 -14.77 -6.79 -28.65
C LYS A 411 -16.26 -7.10 -28.43
N ALA A 412 -16.87 -7.26 -27.24
CA ALA A 412 -18.31 -7.64 -27.25
C ALA A 412 -19.19 -7.35 -26.02
N MET A 413 -18.76 -7.58 -24.78
CA MET A 413 -19.62 -7.36 -23.59
C MET A 413 -19.05 -6.28 -22.66
N ALA A 414 -17.72 -6.23 -22.53
CA ALA A 414 -17.00 -5.15 -21.87
C ALA A 414 -16.92 -3.88 -22.75
N ASP A 415 -17.05 -4.00 -24.06
CA ASP A 415 -16.82 -2.90 -25.01
C ASP A 415 -18.02 -1.98 -25.18
N ASN A 416 -19.22 -2.50 -24.93
CA ASN A 416 -20.41 -1.66 -24.79
C ASN A 416 -20.41 -0.88 -23.47
N VAL A 417 -19.69 -1.35 -22.45
CA VAL A 417 -19.51 -0.65 -21.17
C VAL A 417 -18.32 0.32 -21.26
N LYS A 418 -17.17 -0.12 -21.78
CA LYS A 418 -15.94 0.68 -21.90
C LYS A 418 -16.05 1.81 -22.92
N GLY A 419 -16.72 1.58 -24.07
CA GLY A 419 -17.01 2.65 -25.02
C GLY A 419 -18.01 3.69 -24.50
N ASN A 420 -18.91 3.31 -23.59
CA ASN A 420 -19.78 4.24 -22.88
C ASN A 420 -19.02 4.96 -21.76
N VAL A 421 -18.16 4.26 -21.01
CA VAL A 421 -17.36 4.83 -19.91
C VAL A 421 -16.35 5.85 -20.44
N ASP A 422 -15.65 5.58 -21.54
CA ASP A 422 -14.69 6.54 -22.13
C ASP A 422 -15.39 7.82 -22.65
N ALA A 423 -16.62 7.70 -23.17
CA ALA A 423 -17.43 8.85 -23.60
C ALA A 423 -18.02 9.63 -22.42
N VAL A 424 -18.52 8.92 -21.40
CA VAL A 424 -19.01 9.48 -20.14
C VAL A 424 -17.88 10.20 -19.39
N ASP A 425 -16.67 9.63 -19.34
CA ASP A 425 -15.49 10.23 -18.73
C ASP A 425 -15.01 11.45 -19.53
N HIS A 426 -15.13 11.43 -20.87
CA HIS A 426 -14.85 12.60 -21.70
C HIS A 426 -15.84 13.75 -21.46
N ASP A 427 -17.14 13.45 -21.42
CA ASP A 427 -18.20 14.43 -21.13
C ASP A 427 -18.08 14.97 -19.70
N MET A 428 -17.82 14.09 -18.73
CA MET A 428 -17.57 14.44 -17.32
C MET A 428 -16.33 15.34 -17.20
N LYS A 429 -15.23 14.98 -17.87
CA LYS A 429 -14.01 15.79 -17.88
C LYS A 429 -14.26 17.16 -18.47
N THR A 430 -14.98 17.25 -19.58
CA THR A 430 -15.33 18.52 -20.22
C THR A 430 -16.15 19.40 -19.25
N ALA A 431 -17.09 18.82 -18.52
CA ALA A 431 -17.87 19.54 -17.51
C ALA A 431 -17.03 20.00 -16.31
N ILE A 432 -16.07 19.18 -15.86
CA ILE A 432 -15.15 19.53 -14.76
C ILE A 432 -14.16 20.62 -15.20
N ASP A 433 -13.67 20.58 -16.43
CA ASP A 433 -12.77 21.61 -16.96
C ASP A 433 -13.46 22.98 -17.01
N LEU A 434 -14.79 23.01 -17.24
CA LEU A 434 -15.59 24.25 -17.11
C LEU A 434 -15.63 24.76 -15.66
N LEU A 435 -15.73 23.87 -14.67
CA LEU A 435 -15.72 24.24 -13.25
C LEU A 435 -14.37 24.82 -12.81
N LYS A 436 -13.26 24.32 -13.38
CA LYS A 436 -11.89 24.77 -13.09
C LYS A 436 -11.52 26.09 -13.76
N GLY A 437 -12.27 26.52 -14.78
CA GLY A 437 -12.01 27.78 -15.48
C GLY A 437 -12.27 28.99 -14.58
N GLU A 438 -11.42 30.02 -14.64
CA GLU A 438 -11.65 31.28 -13.92
C GLU A 438 -12.95 31.95 -14.40
N PRO A 439 -13.96 32.12 -13.53
CA PRO A 439 -15.18 32.81 -13.88
C PRO A 439 -14.99 34.33 -13.78
N ARG A 440 -15.20 35.03 -14.90
CA ARG A 440 -14.98 36.46 -15.15
C ARG A 440 -16.29 37.20 -15.49
N ASP A 441 -17.39 36.51 -15.83
CA ASP A 441 -18.70 37.14 -16.11
C ASP A 441 -19.92 36.19 -15.99
N THR A 442 -21.14 36.72 -16.23
CA THR A 442 -22.42 35.98 -16.23
C THR A 442 -22.58 34.99 -17.38
N LYS A 443 -21.90 35.19 -18.52
CA LYS A 443 -21.94 34.24 -19.65
C LYS A 443 -21.18 32.96 -19.29
N GLN A 444 -20.12 33.08 -18.52
CA GLN A 444 -19.37 31.93 -18.01
C GLN A 444 -20.15 31.14 -16.95
N ILE A 445 -20.93 31.81 -16.08
CA ILE A 445 -21.86 31.13 -15.15
C ILE A 445 -22.85 30.23 -15.93
N ALA A 446 -23.39 30.72 -17.05
CA ALA A 446 -24.29 29.94 -17.91
C ALA A 446 -23.61 28.74 -18.60
N ALA A 447 -22.34 28.91 -19.01
CA ALA A 447 -21.54 27.82 -19.58
C ALA A 447 -21.25 26.72 -18.55
N VAL A 448 -20.85 27.10 -17.33
CA VAL A 448 -20.65 26.15 -16.22
C VAL A 448 -21.96 25.45 -15.87
N LYS A 449 -23.08 26.18 -15.86
CA LYS A 449 -24.41 25.57 -15.66
C LYS A 449 -24.71 24.49 -16.70
N THR A 450 -24.34 24.72 -17.95
CA THR A 450 -24.52 23.75 -19.04
C THR A 450 -23.65 22.51 -18.81
N GLY A 451 -22.42 22.69 -18.31
CA GLY A 451 -21.57 21.60 -17.85
C GLY A 451 -22.21 20.78 -16.72
N LEU A 452 -22.70 21.42 -15.67
CA LEU A 452 -23.40 20.78 -14.56
C LEU A 452 -24.68 20.05 -15.00
N ASP A 453 -25.45 20.63 -15.93
CA ASP A 453 -26.62 19.97 -16.52
C ASP A 453 -26.20 18.75 -17.36
N GLY A 454 -25.01 18.77 -17.97
CA GLY A 454 -24.38 17.61 -18.60
C GLY A 454 -24.13 16.49 -17.60
N ILE A 455 -23.50 16.80 -16.46
CA ILE A 455 -23.28 15.82 -15.37
C ILE A 455 -24.62 15.27 -14.85
N ALA A 456 -25.62 16.14 -14.66
CA ALA A 456 -26.96 15.73 -14.25
C ALA A 456 -27.62 14.78 -15.27
N LYS A 457 -27.41 14.98 -16.58
CA LYS A 457 -27.86 14.03 -17.60
C LYS A 457 -27.12 12.70 -17.50
N LEU A 458 -25.83 12.68 -17.23
CA LEU A 458 -25.06 11.44 -17.03
C LEU A 458 -25.65 10.62 -15.85
N ILE A 459 -25.98 11.30 -14.76
CA ILE A 459 -26.68 10.72 -13.59
C ILE A 459 -28.05 10.13 -14.00
N GLN A 460 -28.77 10.78 -14.90
CA GLN A 460 -30.12 10.38 -15.33
C GLN A 460 -30.16 9.36 -16.49
N SER A 461 -29.06 9.20 -17.23
CA SER A 461 -29.00 8.46 -18.51
C SER A 461 -29.02 6.93 -18.42
N GLY A 462 -28.83 6.34 -17.24
CA GLY A 462 -28.84 4.89 -17.02
C GLY A 462 -30.04 4.39 -16.22
N LYS A 463 -30.31 3.07 -16.26
CA LYS A 463 -31.05 2.42 -15.15
C LYS A 463 -30.32 2.83 -13.87
N ARG A 464 -30.96 3.60 -12.97
CA ARG A 464 -30.40 4.18 -11.73
C ARG A 464 -29.89 3.11 -10.77
N THR A 465 -28.87 2.37 -11.15
CA THR A 465 -28.24 1.36 -10.31
C THR A 465 -27.20 2.05 -9.45
N CYS A 466 -27.09 1.63 -8.18
CA CYS A 466 -26.09 2.19 -7.27
C CYS A 466 -24.67 2.06 -7.84
N ARG A 467 -24.40 1.00 -8.62
CA ARG A 467 -23.12 0.78 -9.29
C ARG A 467 -22.80 1.86 -10.34
N HIS A 468 -23.80 2.30 -11.13
CA HIS A 468 -23.60 3.37 -12.11
C HIS A 468 -23.24 4.69 -11.43
N LEU A 469 -23.99 5.06 -10.39
CA LEU A 469 -23.72 6.30 -9.63
C LEU A 469 -22.40 6.24 -8.87
N GLN A 470 -22.03 5.07 -8.35
CA GLN A 470 -20.71 4.85 -7.75
C GLN A 470 -19.59 5.10 -8.76
N MET A 471 -19.64 4.48 -9.95
CA MET A 471 -18.62 4.68 -10.99
C MET A 471 -18.52 6.15 -11.43
N LEU A 472 -19.67 6.83 -11.60
CA LEU A 472 -19.69 8.26 -11.92
C LEU A 472 -19.04 9.11 -10.82
N GLY A 473 -19.34 8.81 -9.55
CA GLY A 473 -18.77 9.54 -8.42
C GLY A 473 -17.26 9.29 -8.27
N ASP A 474 -16.81 8.06 -8.48
CA ASP A 474 -15.39 7.70 -8.42
C ASP A 474 -14.60 8.35 -9.58
N SER A 475 -15.15 8.36 -10.80
CA SER A 475 -14.59 9.06 -11.95
C SER A 475 -14.57 10.58 -11.75
N PHE A 476 -15.65 11.14 -11.17
CA PHE A 476 -15.71 12.55 -10.81
C PHE A 476 -14.58 12.95 -9.86
N VAL A 477 -14.23 12.08 -8.89
CA VAL A 477 -13.04 12.26 -8.04
C VAL A 477 -11.75 12.17 -8.84
N ASP A 478 -11.55 11.12 -9.63
CA ASP A 478 -10.30 10.88 -10.37
C ASP A 478 -9.96 12.01 -11.37
N LEU A 479 -10.99 12.74 -11.83
CA LEU A 479 -10.86 13.91 -12.71
C LEU A 479 -10.63 15.23 -11.94
N GLY A 480 -10.57 15.19 -10.61
CA GLY A 480 -10.43 16.36 -9.73
C GLY A 480 -11.70 17.20 -9.62
N GLY A 481 -12.88 16.57 -9.75
CA GLY A 481 -14.17 17.24 -9.68
C GLY A 481 -14.54 17.71 -8.27
N ALA A 482 -14.06 17.03 -7.22
CA ALA A 482 -14.38 17.35 -5.83
C ALA A 482 -13.89 18.75 -5.41
N SER A 483 -12.61 19.08 -5.62
CA SER A 483 -12.09 20.43 -5.35
C SER A 483 -12.71 21.46 -6.30
N ALA A 484 -12.83 21.14 -7.60
CA ALA A 484 -13.35 22.06 -8.61
C ALA A 484 -14.80 22.53 -8.32
N VAL A 485 -15.70 21.62 -7.94
CA VAL A 485 -17.10 21.99 -7.63
C VAL A 485 -17.19 22.82 -6.36
N CYS A 486 -16.37 22.52 -5.34
CA CYS A 486 -16.37 23.25 -4.08
C CYS A 486 -15.77 24.66 -4.21
N GLU A 487 -14.68 24.81 -4.96
CA GLU A 487 -14.10 26.11 -5.32
C GLU A 487 -15.11 26.97 -6.08
N TYR A 488 -15.81 26.39 -7.06
CA TYR A 488 -16.85 27.10 -7.80
C TYR A 488 -18.04 27.48 -6.92
N MET A 489 -18.49 26.60 -6.01
CA MET A 489 -19.54 26.93 -5.03
C MET A 489 -19.12 28.09 -4.13
N ALA A 490 -17.86 28.13 -3.69
CA ALA A 490 -17.32 29.24 -2.90
C ALA A 490 -17.35 30.57 -3.69
N TYR A 491 -16.94 30.55 -4.96
CA TYR A 491 -17.07 31.70 -5.85
C TYR A 491 -18.53 32.16 -6.02
N LEU A 492 -19.49 31.23 -6.19
CA LEU A 492 -20.92 31.61 -6.30
C LEU A 492 -21.42 32.34 -5.05
N LYS A 493 -20.89 32.01 -3.86
CA LYS A 493 -21.19 32.75 -2.62
C LYS A 493 -20.68 34.19 -2.68
N THR A 494 -19.47 34.42 -3.21
CA THR A 494 -18.91 35.77 -3.34
C THR A 494 -19.69 36.62 -4.34
N VAL A 495 -20.21 36.01 -5.41
CA VAL A 495 -21.13 36.66 -6.38
C VAL A 495 -22.49 37.01 -5.75
N GLY A 496 -22.91 36.25 -4.75
CA GLY A 496 -24.14 36.50 -3.97
C GLY A 496 -25.36 35.77 -4.49
N ILE A 497 -25.48 34.47 -4.14
CA ILE A 497 -26.59 33.59 -4.55
C ILE A 497 -28.00 34.13 -4.19
N ASN A 498 -28.15 34.96 -3.16
CA ASN A 498 -29.47 35.51 -2.81
C ASN A 498 -29.93 36.66 -3.73
N ARG A 499 -29.01 37.26 -4.50
CA ARG A 499 -29.26 38.45 -5.33
C ARG A 499 -29.19 38.16 -6.82
N ASN A 500 -28.49 37.09 -7.21
CA ASN A 500 -28.27 36.72 -8.61
C ASN A 500 -29.01 35.40 -8.94
N PRO A 501 -30.07 35.46 -9.79
CA PRO A 501 -30.85 34.28 -10.19
C PRO A 501 -30.07 33.18 -10.89
N ASP A 502 -28.98 33.51 -11.59
CA ASP A 502 -28.16 32.51 -12.30
C ASP A 502 -27.15 31.87 -11.35
N ALA A 503 -26.64 32.65 -10.38
CA ALA A 503 -25.77 32.12 -9.34
C ALA A 503 -26.50 31.09 -8.45
N ILE A 504 -27.74 31.35 -8.04
CA ILE A 504 -28.51 30.38 -7.24
C ILE A 504 -28.86 29.12 -8.02
N LYS A 505 -29.19 29.23 -9.31
CA LYS A 505 -29.45 28.05 -10.16
C LYS A 505 -28.20 27.17 -10.29
N CYS A 506 -27.03 27.79 -10.45
CA CYS A 506 -25.77 27.04 -10.50
C CYS A 506 -25.45 26.40 -9.15
N TYR A 507 -25.66 27.10 -8.05
CA TYR A 507 -25.43 26.57 -6.70
C TYR A 507 -26.31 25.36 -6.41
N LEU A 508 -27.60 25.42 -6.77
CA LEU A 508 -28.51 24.29 -6.67
C LEU A 508 -28.10 23.13 -7.59
N ALA A 509 -27.56 23.39 -8.77
CA ALA A 509 -27.04 22.36 -9.66
C ALA A 509 -25.79 21.66 -9.08
N CYS A 510 -24.89 22.41 -8.42
CA CYS A 510 -23.78 21.83 -7.67
C CYS A 510 -24.26 20.92 -6.54
N LEU A 511 -25.22 21.38 -5.74
CA LEU A 511 -25.83 20.56 -4.68
C LEU A 511 -26.48 19.29 -5.24
N TYR A 512 -27.20 19.39 -6.36
CA TYR A 512 -27.78 18.24 -7.04
C TYR A 512 -26.73 17.20 -7.45
N VAL A 513 -25.64 17.64 -8.10
CA VAL A 513 -24.54 16.75 -8.50
C VAL A 513 -23.92 16.08 -7.28
N LEU A 514 -23.58 16.86 -6.25
CA LEU A 514 -22.99 16.34 -5.02
C LEU A 514 -23.92 15.35 -4.31
N LEU A 515 -25.20 15.67 -4.18
CA LEU A 515 -26.20 14.83 -3.53
C LEU A 515 -26.28 13.43 -4.17
N TYR A 516 -26.33 13.37 -5.51
CA TYR A 516 -26.47 12.12 -6.25
C TYR A 516 -25.17 11.30 -6.28
N LEU A 517 -24.02 11.94 -6.48
CA LEU A 517 -22.75 11.22 -6.56
C LEU A 517 -22.30 10.72 -5.18
N THR A 518 -22.43 11.54 -4.12
CA THR A 518 -22.07 11.14 -2.75
C THR A 518 -22.97 10.05 -2.18
N HIS A 519 -24.20 9.90 -2.70
CA HIS A 519 -25.11 8.84 -2.27
C HIS A 519 -24.57 7.44 -2.58
N SER A 520 -23.74 7.29 -3.61
CA SER A 520 -23.22 5.99 -4.06
C SER A 520 -21.69 5.88 -4.09
N SER A 521 -20.96 6.99 -4.13
CA SER A 521 -19.49 7.01 -4.06
C SER A 521 -19.01 7.45 -2.68
N LEU A 522 -18.54 6.46 -1.89
CA LEU A 522 -17.88 6.74 -0.60
C LEU A 522 -16.53 7.43 -0.79
N LYS A 523 -15.88 7.21 -1.95
CA LYS A 523 -14.65 7.89 -2.35
C LYS A 523 -14.86 9.40 -2.47
N LEU A 524 -15.90 9.83 -3.21
CA LEU A 524 -16.27 11.24 -3.29
C LEU A 524 -16.67 11.80 -1.94
N ALA A 525 -17.52 11.08 -1.20
CA ALA A 525 -17.90 11.46 0.15
C ALA A 525 -16.64 11.77 0.98
N GLY A 526 -15.67 10.85 1.04
CA GLY A 526 -14.42 10.97 1.80
C GLY A 526 -13.52 12.14 1.40
N GLU A 527 -13.46 12.50 0.12
CA GLU A 527 -12.58 13.59 -0.35
C GLU A 527 -13.12 14.98 -0.02
N LEU A 528 -14.44 15.14 0.12
CA LEU A 528 -15.07 16.43 0.33
C LEU A 528 -14.74 17.09 1.67
N ALA A 529 -14.23 16.35 2.67
CA ALA A 529 -13.86 16.92 3.97
C ALA A 529 -12.78 18.00 3.90
N ASP A 530 -11.83 17.87 2.97
CA ASP A 530 -10.68 18.77 2.86
C ASP A 530 -10.91 19.92 1.86
N THR A 531 -12.12 20.00 1.27
CA THR A 531 -12.49 21.01 0.26
C THR A 531 -13.14 22.27 0.85
N GLY A 532 -13.41 22.29 2.16
CA GLY A 532 -14.15 23.37 2.82
C GLY A 532 -15.68 23.32 2.63
N LEU A 533 -16.22 22.28 1.96
CA LEU A 533 -17.65 22.11 1.73
C LEU A 533 -18.47 22.11 3.03
N PHE A 534 -18.02 21.38 4.06
CA PHE A 534 -18.80 21.20 5.29
C PHE A 534 -19.11 22.52 5.99
N LYS A 535 -18.09 23.37 6.16
CA LYS A 535 -18.28 24.74 6.68
C LYS A 535 -19.29 25.53 5.86
N MET A 536 -19.22 25.48 4.53
CA MET A 536 -20.15 26.20 3.65
C MET A 536 -21.60 25.72 3.79
N LEU A 537 -21.81 24.40 3.89
CA LEU A 537 -23.14 23.82 4.10
C LEU A 537 -23.69 24.14 5.50
N LEU A 538 -22.83 24.12 6.52
CA LEU A 538 -23.21 24.49 7.89
C LEU A 538 -23.61 25.96 8.01
N ASP A 539 -22.88 26.86 7.35
CA ASP A 539 -23.24 28.28 7.26
C ASP A 539 -24.60 28.48 6.57
N ASP A 540 -24.91 27.66 5.55
CA ASP A 540 -26.21 27.68 4.88
C ASP A 540 -27.34 27.20 5.79
N LEU A 541 -27.13 26.11 6.53
CA LEU A 541 -28.10 25.63 7.49
C LEU A 541 -28.41 26.73 8.51
N ASP A 542 -27.40 27.27 9.20
CA ASP A 542 -27.64 28.30 10.21
C ASP A 542 -28.38 29.53 9.65
N LYS A 543 -28.05 29.94 8.42
CA LYS A 543 -28.67 31.07 7.73
C LYS A 543 -30.13 30.84 7.34
N TYR A 544 -30.47 29.65 6.84
CA TYR A 544 -31.80 29.39 6.26
C TYR A 544 -32.79 28.73 7.24
N LYS A 545 -32.36 28.35 8.46
CA LYS A 545 -33.17 27.66 9.50
C LYS A 545 -34.54 28.27 9.81
N ALA A 546 -34.69 29.59 9.81
CA ALA A 546 -35.96 30.23 10.17
C ALA A 546 -36.99 30.21 9.02
N ASN A 547 -36.53 30.05 7.78
CA ASN A 547 -37.34 30.30 6.58
C ASN A 547 -37.54 29.05 5.72
N TYR A 548 -36.84 27.95 5.99
CA TYR A 548 -36.94 26.73 5.19
C TYR A 548 -38.34 26.07 5.22
N PRO A 549 -39.14 26.12 6.30
CA PRO A 549 -40.46 25.46 6.29
C PRO A 549 -41.46 26.17 5.36
N THR A 550 -41.23 27.45 5.05
CA THR A 550 -42.18 28.30 4.32
C THR A 550 -41.71 28.69 2.92
N LYS A 551 -40.39 28.69 2.65
CA LYS A 551 -39.83 29.10 1.35
C LYS A 551 -39.25 27.90 0.60
N LYS A 552 -39.83 27.58 -0.56
CA LYS A 552 -39.44 26.44 -1.41
C LYS A 552 -37.94 26.36 -1.71
N VAL A 553 -37.30 27.47 -2.05
CA VAL A 553 -35.85 27.48 -2.37
C VAL A 553 -35.00 27.19 -1.13
N HIS A 554 -35.38 27.71 0.04
CA HIS A 554 -34.68 27.45 1.29
C HIS A 554 -34.89 26.01 1.77
N ALA A 555 -36.08 25.44 1.53
CA ALA A 555 -36.33 24.02 1.79
C ALA A 555 -35.34 23.14 1.01
N ILE A 556 -35.15 23.40 -0.28
CA ILE A 556 -34.18 22.65 -1.11
C ILE A 556 -32.75 22.81 -0.56
N LEU A 557 -32.32 24.04 -0.27
CA LEU A 557 -30.97 24.30 0.26
C LEU A 557 -30.71 23.54 1.57
N VAL A 558 -31.66 23.57 2.51
CA VAL A 558 -31.52 22.89 3.81
C VAL A 558 -31.55 21.37 3.64
N VAL A 559 -32.52 20.83 2.89
CA VAL A 559 -32.68 19.38 2.75
C VAL A 559 -31.51 18.77 1.97
N ASP A 560 -31.06 19.38 0.87
CA ASP A 560 -29.92 18.89 0.09
C ASP A 560 -28.62 18.99 0.89
N ALA A 561 -28.40 20.09 1.62
CA ALA A 561 -27.23 20.23 2.49
C ALA A 561 -27.18 19.13 3.57
N LEU A 562 -28.30 18.90 4.26
CA LEU A 562 -28.40 17.83 5.26
C LEU A 562 -28.16 16.45 4.64
N ALA A 563 -28.72 16.18 3.46
CA ALA A 563 -28.58 14.90 2.80
C ALA A 563 -27.14 14.65 2.28
N ILE A 564 -26.47 15.67 1.72
CA ILE A 564 -25.05 15.61 1.34
C ILE A 564 -24.19 15.37 2.58
N MET A 565 -24.43 16.13 3.66
CA MET A 565 -23.73 15.96 4.92
C MET A 565 -23.93 14.54 5.49
N TYR A 566 -25.16 14.01 5.44
CA TYR A 566 -25.44 12.61 5.82
C TYR A 566 -24.63 11.63 4.96
N ASN A 567 -24.67 11.74 3.63
CA ASN A 567 -23.87 10.90 2.74
C ASN A 567 -22.38 10.97 3.09
N CYS A 568 -21.86 12.17 3.32
CA CYS A 568 -20.46 12.39 3.67
C CYS A 568 -20.07 11.81 5.03
N SER A 569 -20.98 11.79 6.01
CA SER A 569 -20.73 11.23 7.34
C SER A 569 -20.60 9.70 7.36
N GLN A 570 -21.08 9.01 6.31
CA GLN A 570 -20.88 7.57 6.15
C GLN A 570 -19.40 7.22 5.93
N ALA A 571 -18.60 8.12 5.36
CA ALA A 571 -17.15 7.95 5.28
C ALA A 571 -16.54 8.20 6.66
N THR A 572 -15.91 7.19 7.25
CA THR A 572 -15.36 7.28 8.62
C THR A 572 -14.34 8.41 8.76
N ALA A 573 -13.59 8.70 7.69
CA ALA A 573 -12.61 9.79 7.61
C ALA A 573 -13.21 11.19 7.84
N ASN A 574 -14.47 11.40 7.49
CA ASN A 574 -15.10 12.73 7.52
C ASN A 574 -15.70 13.10 8.87
N ARG A 575 -15.90 12.10 9.75
CA ARG A 575 -16.60 12.30 11.02
C ARG A 575 -15.90 13.35 11.89
N GLU A 576 -14.58 13.39 11.87
CA GLU A 576 -13.80 14.40 12.60
C GLU A 576 -13.90 15.80 11.98
N ALA A 577 -13.79 15.91 10.65
CA ALA A 577 -13.93 17.19 9.95
C ALA A 577 -15.30 17.84 10.23
N LEU A 578 -16.37 17.03 10.23
CA LEU A 578 -17.72 17.50 10.57
C LEU A 578 -17.83 17.99 12.03
N ARG A 579 -17.13 17.36 12.98
CA ARG A 579 -17.06 17.85 14.37
C ARG A 579 -16.27 19.14 14.50
N ARG A 580 -15.07 19.18 13.90
CA ARG A 580 -14.19 20.35 13.89
C ARG A 580 -14.95 21.59 13.40
N ASP A 581 -15.79 21.42 12.39
CA ASP A 581 -16.55 22.50 11.78
C ASP A 581 -17.84 22.84 12.56
N GLY A 582 -18.10 22.17 13.69
CA GLY A 582 -19.18 22.51 14.63
C GLY A 582 -20.56 22.01 14.24
N ALA A 583 -20.65 20.92 13.46
CA ALA A 583 -21.92 20.44 12.92
C ALA A 583 -22.97 20.17 14.00
N GLU A 584 -22.58 19.57 15.13
CA GLU A 584 -23.48 19.17 16.22
C GLU A 584 -24.36 20.33 16.71
N LYS A 585 -23.77 21.51 16.96
CA LYS A 585 -24.48 22.68 17.51
C LYS A 585 -25.50 23.27 16.56
N ILE A 586 -25.19 23.31 15.27
CA ILE A 586 -26.07 23.89 14.25
C ILE A 586 -27.27 22.96 14.03
N LEU A 587 -26.98 21.66 14.04
CA LEU A 587 -27.91 20.61 13.70
C LEU A 587 -28.96 20.34 14.78
N THR A 588 -28.64 20.47 16.08
CA THR A 588 -29.64 20.36 17.15
C THR A 588 -30.82 21.34 17.01
N ASN A 589 -30.69 22.41 16.22
CA ASN A 589 -31.78 23.37 15.96
C ASN A 589 -32.85 22.84 14.99
N TYR A 590 -32.66 21.65 14.39
CA TYR A 590 -33.56 21.07 13.40
C TYR A 590 -34.34 19.84 13.91
N SER A 591 -34.44 19.66 15.24
CA SER A 591 -35.07 18.50 15.88
C SER A 591 -36.60 18.57 16.03
N ASP A 592 -37.28 19.40 15.23
CA ASP A 592 -38.73 19.59 15.31
C ASP A 592 -39.46 18.33 14.79
N PRO A 593 -40.26 17.63 15.63
CA PRO A 593 -40.99 16.42 15.24
C PRO A 593 -42.02 16.65 14.13
N ALA A 594 -42.50 17.89 13.96
CA ALA A 594 -43.43 18.23 12.89
C ALA A 594 -42.75 18.25 11.50
N GLN A 595 -41.41 18.30 11.46
CA GLN A 595 -40.59 18.33 10.25
C GLN A 595 -39.87 16.99 10.05
N HIS A 596 -40.66 15.92 9.89
CA HIS A 596 -40.20 14.52 9.88
C HIS A 596 -38.97 14.27 8.99
N GLU A 597 -38.91 14.80 7.76
CA GLU A 597 -37.78 14.57 6.84
C GLU A 597 -36.47 15.17 7.36
N THR A 598 -36.52 16.41 7.86
CA THR A 598 -35.35 17.11 8.39
C THR A 598 -34.88 16.47 9.69
N ALA A 599 -35.81 16.09 10.57
CA ALA A 599 -35.52 15.41 11.83
C ALA A 599 -34.86 14.04 11.59
N ILE A 600 -35.29 13.28 10.58
CA ILE A 600 -34.70 11.98 10.22
C ILE A 600 -33.28 12.14 9.67
N ILE A 601 -33.05 13.07 8.73
CA ILE A 601 -31.71 13.29 8.16
C ILE A 601 -30.75 13.81 9.23
N LEU A 602 -31.20 14.78 10.02
CA LEU A 602 -30.47 15.32 11.16
C LEU A 602 -30.03 14.21 12.10
N PHE A 603 -30.99 13.36 12.45
CA PHE A 603 -30.77 12.26 13.36
C PHE A 603 -29.72 11.31 12.80
N ALA A 604 -29.93 10.79 11.59
CA ALA A 604 -29.00 9.89 10.89
C ALA A 604 -27.57 10.46 10.81
N PHE A 605 -27.45 11.77 10.58
CA PHE A 605 -26.18 12.47 10.52
C PHE A 605 -25.48 12.57 11.89
N LEU A 606 -26.18 13.05 12.93
CA LEU A 606 -25.60 13.25 14.27
C LEU A 606 -25.05 11.93 14.84
N LEU A 607 -25.66 10.80 14.47
CA LEU A 607 -25.20 9.48 14.86
C LEU A 607 -23.87 9.12 14.21
N HIS A 608 -23.72 9.31 12.91
CA HIS A 608 -22.45 9.04 12.23
C HIS A 608 -21.32 9.94 12.75
N VAL A 609 -21.62 11.21 13.02
CA VAL A 609 -20.62 12.15 13.54
C VAL A 609 -20.24 11.83 14.99
N ASN A 610 -21.18 11.44 15.85
CA ASN A 610 -20.91 11.29 17.29
C ASN A 610 -20.39 9.90 17.70
N VAL A 611 -20.50 8.87 16.86
CA VAL A 611 -20.09 7.48 17.18
C VAL A 611 -18.57 7.30 17.41
N ALA A 612 -17.69 8.21 16.96
CA ALA A 612 -16.26 7.88 16.81
C ALA A 612 -15.30 8.27 17.96
N LEU A 613 -15.74 8.97 19.03
CA LEU A 613 -14.88 9.26 20.19
C LEU A 613 -15.68 9.14 21.50
N ASP A 614 -15.35 8.12 22.30
CA ASP A 614 -16.00 7.81 23.59
C ASP A 614 -15.98 8.96 24.61
N SER A 615 -15.03 9.89 24.51
CA SER A 615 -14.80 10.92 25.53
C SER A 615 -15.84 12.05 25.57
N GLU A 616 -16.60 12.28 24.50
CA GLU A 616 -17.46 13.49 24.38
C GLU A 616 -18.97 13.16 24.31
N LEU A 617 -19.34 11.91 24.10
CA LEU A 617 -20.74 11.45 24.09
C LEU A 617 -21.45 11.60 25.45
N HIS A 618 -20.70 11.73 26.54
CA HIS A 618 -21.26 11.91 27.88
C HIS A 618 -22.01 13.25 28.05
N ASP A 619 -21.68 14.27 27.25
CA ASP A 619 -22.23 15.62 27.38
C ASP A 619 -23.31 15.97 26.35
N LEU A 620 -23.62 15.04 25.42
CA LEU A 620 -24.64 15.28 24.40
C LEU A 620 -26.06 15.22 25.01
N ASP A 621 -26.72 16.39 25.14
CA ASP A 621 -28.11 16.49 25.62
C ASP A 621 -29.08 16.34 24.44
N VAL A 622 -29.48 15.10 24.17
CA VAL A 622 -30.39 14.81 23.06
C VAL A 622 -31.85 15.06 23.47
N PRO A 623 -32.63 15.87 22.71
CA PRO A 623 -34.03 16.15 23.03
C PRO A 623 -34.89 14.88 23.14
N ALA A 624 -35.85 14.87 24.07
CA ALA A 624 -36.73 13.72 24.31
C ALA A 624 -37.47 13.24 23.05
N CYS A 625 -37.85 14.17 22.16
CA CYS A 625 -38.52 13.84 20.90
C CYS A 625 -37.69 12.91 20.00
N VAL A 626 -36.36 12.97 20.06
CA VAL A 626 -35.48 12.12 19.25
C VAL A 626 -35.60 10.66 19.67
N SER A 627 -35.66 10.40 20.98
CA SER A 627 -35.82 9.03 21.49
C SER A 627 -37.19 8.43 21.16
N THR A 628 -38.24 9.25 21.11
CA THR A 628 -39.59 8.83 20.69
C THR A 628 -39.62 8.49 19.20
N GLU A 629 -39.03 9.35 18.36
CA GLU A 629 -39.00 9.13 16.92
C GLU A 629 -38.15 7.92 16.55
N LEU A 630 -37.04 7.70 17.24
CA LEU A 630 -36.21 6.49 17.13
C LEU A 630 -37.01 5.19 17.32
N VAL A 631 -37.78 5.14 18.41
CA VAL A 631 -38.61 3.98 18.74
C VAL A 631 -39.69 3.80 17.68
N ARG A 632 -40.29 4.90 17.21
CA ARG A 632 -41.31 4.88 16.15
C ARG A 632 -40.74 4.31 14.84
N LEU A 633 -39.59 4.80 14.39
CA LEU A 633 -38.92 4.36 13.16
C LEU A 633 -38.46 2.90 13.23
N MET A 634 -37.92 2.48 14.37
CA MET A 634 -37.51 1.08 14.59
C MET A 634 -38.72 0.14 14.63
N GLY A 635 -39.82 0.58 15.24
CA GLY A 635 -41.09 -0.13 15.20
C GLY A 635 -41.60 -0.34 13.77
N ILE A 636 -41.54 0.69 12.92
CA ILE A 636 -41.93 0.57 11.50
C ILE A 636 -41.01 -0.40 10.75
N SER A 637 -39.70 -0.27 10.96
CA SER A 637 -38.69 -1.11 10.28
C SER A 637 -38.87 -2.60 10.59
N LEU A 638 -39.32 -2.91 11.81
CA LEU A 638 -39.54 -4.27 12.30
C LEU A 638 -40.97 -4.80 12.10
N MET A 639 -41.88 -4.06 11.45
CA MET A 639 -43.25 -4.55 11.20
C MET A 639 -43.30 -5.68 10.16
N ASN A 640 -42.29 -5.80 9.29
CA ASN A 640 -42.20 -6.91 8.32
C ASN A 640 -41.48 -8.12 8.94
N THR A 641 -42.23 -9.17 9.28
CA THR A 641 -41.78 -10.33 10.06
C THR A 641 -41.00 -11.38 9.28
N GLU A 642 -40.97 -11.32 7.94
CA GLU A 642 -40.31 -12.37 7.14
C GLU A 642 -38.86 -12.04 6.77
N ASN A 643 -38.50 -10.76 6.64
CA ASN A 643 -37.17 -10.37 6.14
C ASN A 643 -36.64 -9.02 6.69
N HIS A 644 -37.28 -8.40 7.70
CA HIS A 644 -36.95 -7.04 8.20
C HIS A 644 -36.75 -5.97 7.10
N SER A 645 -37.32 -6.17 5.91
CA SER A 645 -36.99 -5.38 4.71
C SER A 645 -37.81 -4.09 4.54
N ALA A 646 -38.60 -3.71 5.55
CA ALA A 646 -39.26 -2.41 5.55
C ALA A 646 -38.19 -1.33 5.78
N VAL A 647 -37.41 -1.04 4.75
CA VAL A 647 -36.54 0.13 4.71
C VAL A 647 -37.46 1.33 4.85
N VAL A 648 -37.46 1.95 6.03
CA VAL A 648 -38.03 3.30 6.15
C VAL A 648 -37.14 4.16 5.27
N SER A 649 -37.66 4.51 4.10
CA SER A 649 -36.98 5.42 3.19
C SER A 649 -37.77 6.70 3.11
N PHE A 650 -37.07 7.81 3.19
CA PHE A 650 -37.59 9.10 2.78
C PHE A 650 -36.94 9.44 1.43
N ALA A 651 -37.68 10.16 0.60
CA ALA A 651 -37.22 10.53 -0.72
C ALA A 651 -36.74 11.99 -0.70
N VAL A 652 -35.45 12.23 -0.93
CA VAL A 652 -34.93 13.58 -1.21
C VAL A 652 -34.56 13.64 -2.68
N ALA A 653 -35.16 14.59 -3.40
CA ALA A 653 -34.89 14.81 -4.82
C ALA A 653 -35.01 13.54 -5.69
N GLY A 654 -35.83 12.56 -5.32
CA GLY A 654 -35.99 11.29 -6.04
C GLY A 654 -34.95 10.21 -5.73
N LEU A 655 -34.08 10.44 -4.75
CA LEU A 655 -33.21 9.44 -4.13
C LEU A 655 -33.89 8.87 -2.88
N SER A 656 -33.86 7.54 -2.76
CA SER A 656 -34.32 6.85 -1.56
C SER A 656 -33.17 6.81 -0.56
N PHE A 657 -33.36 7.37 0.63
CA PHE A 657 -32.38 7.29 1.71
C PHE A 657 -32.78 6.14 2.62
N PRO A 658 -32.13 4.96 2.49
CA PRO A 658 -32.49 3.82 3.30
C PRO A 658 -32.09 4.08 4.76
N PHE A 659 -33.09 4.05 5.64
CA PHE A 659 -32.88 4.01 7.08
C PHE A 659 -33.09 2.57 7.56
N ASP A 660 -32.09 1.73 7.30
CA ASP A 660 -32.13 0.33 7.74
C ASP A 660 -32.01 0.20 9.27
N VAL A 661 -32.46 -0.94 9.79
CA VAL A 661 -32.48 -1.21 11.23
C VAL A 661 -31.07 -1.27 11.83
N ASN A 662 -30.05 -1.67 11.07
CA ASN A 662 -28.67 -1.76 11.56
C ASN A 662 -28.10 -0.37 11.88
N LYS A 663 -28.34 0.61 11.02
CA LYS A 663 -27.97 2.01 11.26
C LYS A 663 -28.67 2.57 12.49
N GLN A 664 -29.96 2.24 12.67
CA GLN A 664 -30.75 2.64 13.85
C GLN A 664 -30.22 2.04 15.15
N VAL A 665 -29.79 0.78 15.13
CA VAL A 665 -29.26 0.13 16.34
C VAL A 665 -27.88 0.66 16.71
N ARG A 666 -27.00 0.89 15.73
CA ARG A 666 -25.68 1.52 15.97
C ARG A 666 -25.82 2.89 16.63
N ALA A 667 -26.81 3.63 16.16
CA ALA A 667 -27.18 4.90 16.72
C ALA A 667 -27.63 4.82 18.18
N VAL A 668 -28.48 3.85 18.49
CA VAL A 668 -28.94 3.56 19.85
C VAL A 668 -27.75 3.21 20.75
N CYS A 669 -26.80 2.41 20.28
CA CYS A 669 -25.59 2.09 21.04
C CYS A 669 -24.79 3.36 21.40
N ALA A 670 -24.62 4.28 20.44
CA ALA A 670 -23.90 5.53 20.68
C ALA A 670 -24.62 6.42 21.70
N LEU A 671 -25.92 6.65 21.51
CA LEU A 671 -26.74 7.42 22.46
C LEU A 671 -26.83 6.77 23.84
N GLY A 672 -26.85 5.43 23.87
CA GLY A 672 -26.88 4.63 25.07
C GLY A 672 -25.68 4.87 26.00
N LYS A 673 -24.57 5.45 25.52
CA LYS A 673 -23.43 5.84 26.36
C LYS A 673 -23.79 7.01 27.30
N ASN A 674 -24.64 7.93 26.86
CA ASN A 674 -25.18 9.00 27.70
C ASN A 674 -26.25 8.45 28.66
N ALA A 675 -26.10 8.73 29.97
CA ALA A 675 -26.98 8.16 30.99
C ALA A 675 -28.43 8.64 30.91
N ARG A 676 -28.69 9.86 30.44
CA ARG A 676 -30.04 10.42 30.28
C ARG A 676 -30.71 9.83 29.04
N CYS A 677 -30.00 9.83 27.91
CA CYS A 677 -30.50 9.23 26.67
C CYS A 677 -30.81 7.74 26.86
N ARG A 678 -29.92 7.00 27.52
CA ARG A 678 -30.14 5.58 27.87
C ARG A 678 -31.44 5.35 28.64
N GLN A 679 -31.71 6.16 29.66
CA GLN A 679 -32.95 6.07 30.44
C GLN A 679 -34.19 6.39 29.58
N ALA A 680 -34.14 7.46 28.77
CA ALA A 680 -35.23 7.86 27.89
C ALA A 680 -35.54 6.78 26.83
N ILE A 681 -34.51 6.22 26.19
CA ILE A 681 -34.63 5.17 25.17
C ILE A 681 -35.29 3.92 25.77
N VAL A 682 -34.86 3.49 26.95
CA VAL A 682 -35.44 2.33 27.64
C VAL A 682 -36.89 2.62 28.07
N ALA A 683 -37.16 3.81 28.61
CA ALA A 683 -38.51 4.21 29.04
C ALA A 683 -39.51 4.28 27.87
N ASN A 684 -39.07 4.68 26.68
CA ASN A 684 -39.90 4.69 25.48
C ASN A 684 -40.13 3.29 24.87
N GLY A 685 -39.57 2.23 25.47
CA GLY A 685 -39.86 0.85 25.09
C GLY A 685 -39.11 0.37 23.84
N LEU A 686 -37.88 0.86 23.59
CA LEU A 686 -37.06 0.37 22.49
C LEU A 686 -36.64 -1.11 22.67
N VAL A 687 -36.42 -1.55 23.91
CA VAL A 687 -35.84 -2.88 24.22
C VAL A 687 -36.67 -4.02 23.63
N LYS A 688 -38.00 -3.92 23.59
CA LYS A 688 -38.89 -4.92 22.97
C LYS A 688 -38.61 -5.12 21.47
N HIS A 689 -38.21 -4.05 20.78
CA HIS A 689 -37.85 -4.08 19.37
C HIS A 689 -36.49 -4.74 19.16
N LEU A 690 -35.53 -4.49 20.05
CA LEU A 690 -34.23 -5.16 20.06
C LEU A 690 -34.37 -6.66 20.36
N VAL A 691 -35.23 -7.05 21.29
CA VAL A 691 -35.51 -8.48 21.56
C VAL A 691 -36.11 -9.16 20.35
N LYS A 692 -37.10 -8.54 19.68
CA LYS A 692 -37.65 -9.07 18.42
C LYS A 692 -36.54 -9.26 17.38
N MET A 693 -35.63 -8.30 17.25
CA MET A 693 -34.48 -8.38 16.35
C MET A 693 -33.52 -9.53 16.72
N MET A 694 -33.33 -9.82 18.01
CA MET A 694 -32.59 -11.00 18.47
C MET A 694 -33.27 -12.33 18.10
N GLU A 695 -34.59 -12.36 17.97
CA GLU A 695 -35.34 -13.60 17.71
C GLU A 695 -35.39 -13.99 16.23
N VAL A 696 -35.61 -12.98 15.37
CA VAL A 696 -35.94 -13.16 13.94
C VAL A 696 -34.96 -12.46 12.98
N GLY A 697 -34.02 -11.66 13.49
CA GLY A 697 -33.04 -10.98 12.64
C GLY A 697 -31.99 -11.89 12.05
N ASP A 698 -31.28 -11.39 11.04
CA ASP A 698 -30.07 -12.03 10.52
C ASP A 698 -28.92 -12.01 11.56
N GLN A 699 -27.78 -12.64 11.25
CA GLN A 699 -26.70 -12.76 12.23
C GLN A 699 -26.09 -11.40 12.63
N MET A 700 -26.02 -10.44 11.70
CA MET A 700 -25.53 -9.08 11.99
C MET A 700 -26.51 -8.32 12.87
N GLU A 701 -27.80 -8.45 12.57
CA GLU A 701 -28.89 -7.84 13.31
C GLU A 701 -28.95 -8.37 14.75
N GLN A 702 -28.83 -9.69 14.93
CA GLN A 702 -28.79 -10.35 16.23
C GLN A 702 -27.60 -9.87 17.07
N GLU A 703 -26.41 -9.76 16.48
CA GLU A 703 -25.21 -9.25 17.16
C GLU A 703 -25.40 -7.80 17.61
N LEU A 704 -25.88 -6.95 16.70
CA LEU A 704 -26.15 -5.54 16.95
C LEU A 704 -27.19 -5.36 18.05
N ALA A 705 -28.26 -6.14 18.04
CA ALA A 705 -29.28 -6.10 19.08
C ALA A 705 -28.72 -6.50 20.45
N CYS A 706 -27.90 -7.56 20.53
CA CYS A 706 -27.22 -7.94 21.77
C CYS A 706 -26.31 -6.83 22.30
N ASN A 707 -25.51 -6.23 21.41
CA ASN A 707 -24.63 -5.11 21.75
C ASN A 707 -25.43 -3.87 22.19
N ALA A 708 -26.59 -3.59 21.59
CA ALA A 708 -27.43 -2.47 22.01
C ALA A 708 -28.07 -2.70 23.38
N VAL A 709 -28.57 -3.91 23.65
CA VAL A 709 -29.06 -4.27 24.99
C VAL A 709 -27.93 -4.17 26.01
N TRP A 710 -26.71 -4.60 25.66
CA TRP A 710 -25.53 -4.44 26.50
C TRP A 710 -25.25 -2.99 26.87
N GLU A 711 -25.24 -2.08 25.90
CA GLU A 711 -25.00 -0.65 26.13
C GLU A 711 -26.12 -0.03 26.97
N LEU A 712 -27.37 -0.41 26.72
CA LEU A 712 -28.52 0.10 27.47
C LEU A 712 -28.61 -0.45 28.90
N LEU A 713 -27.92 -1.56 29.19
CA LEU A 713 -27.94 -2.22 30.49
C LEU A 713 -27.05 -1.51 31.52
N ALA A 714 -27.69 -0.77 32.43
CA ALA A 714 -27.05 -0.07 33.54
C ALA A 714 -27.92 -0.16 34.81
N GLY A 715 -27.39 0.22 35.98
CA GLY A 715 -28.12 0.07 37.25
C GLY A 715 -29.56 0.64 37.25
N LYS A 716 -29.77 1.84 36.71
CA LYS A 716 -31.10 2.48 36.63
C LYS A 716 -32.04 1.87 35.58
N THR A 717 -31.52 1.22 34.55
CA THR A 717 -32.29 0.61 33.44
C THR A 717 -32.42 -0.91 33.57
N TYR A 718 -31.66 -1.51 34.49
CA TYR A 718 -31.55 -2.96 34.68
C TYR A 718 -32.93 -3.62 34.84
N ASN A 719 -33.73 -3.19 35.81
CA ASN A 719 -35.04 -3.79 36.09
C ASN A 719 -35.99 -3.73 34.88
N ALA A 720 -36.03 -2.60 34.17
CA ALA A 720 -36.87 -2.44 32.98
C ALA A 720 -36.43 -3.36 31.83
N ILE A 721 -35.12 -3.57 31.66
CA ILE A 721 -34.58 -4.45 30.60
C ILE A 721 -34.85 -5.92 30.93
N ILE A 722 -34.53 -6.38 32.14
CA ILE A 722 -34.69 -7.81 32.50
C ILE A 722 -36.15 -8.27 32.55
N GLN A 723 -37.09 -7.33 32.73
CA GLN A 723 -38.54 -7.60 32.69
C GLN A 723 -39.10 -7.59 31.27
N THR A 724 -38.28 -7.31 30.25
CA THR A 724 -38.74 -7.36 28.85
C THR A 724 -39.07 -8.81 28.47
N PRO A 725 -40.30 -9.09 27.98
CA PRO A 725 -40.70 -10.44 27.58
C PRO A 725 -39.76 -11.04 26.53
N SER A 726 -39.58 -12.36 26.57
CA SER A 726 -38.79 -13.16 25.63
C SER A 726 -37.27 -12.92 25.59
N LEU A 727 -36.73 -11.93 26.32
CA LEU A 727 -35.29 -11.68 26.36
C LEU A 727 -34.48 -12.92 26.79
N PRO A 728 -34.85 -13.67 27.86
CA PRO A 728 -34.13 -14.87 28.26
C PRO A 728 -34.14 -15.98 27.19
N GLU A 729 -35.28 -16.20 26.55
CA GLU A 729 -35.48 -17.20 25.49
C GLU A 729 -34.65 -16.84 24.25
N ALA A 730 -34.67 -15.57 23.83
CA ALA A 730 -33.87 -15.07 22.72
C ALA A 730 -32.37 -15.25 22.99
N MET A 731 -31.88 -14.86 24.18
CA MET A 731 -30.48 -15.05 24.56
C MET A 731 -30.08 -16.54 24.59
N LYS A 732 -30.97 -17.43 25.04
CA LYS A 732 -30.71 -18.87 25.06
C LYS A 732 -30.53 -19.42 23.64
N LYS A 733 -31.36 -18.99 22.69
CA LYS A 733 -31.28 -19.37 21.27
C LYS A 733 -29.97 -18.87 20.63
N LEU A 734 -29.57 -17.63 20.90
CA LEU A 734 -28.37 -17.05 20.30
C LEU A 734 -27.06 -17.67 20.79
N LYS A 735 -27.04 -18.28 21.99
CA LYS A 735 -25.86 -19.00 22.50
C LYS A 735 -25.50 -20.24 21.69
N THR A 736 -26.41 -20.74 20.86
CA THR A 736 -26.19 -21.89 19.97
C THR A 736 -26.02 -21.48 18.51
N SER A 737 -25.77 -20.19 18.24
CA SER A 737 -25.47 -19.71 16.88
C SER A 737 -24.14 -20.28 16.38
N ASP A 738 -24.06 -20.47 15.07
CA ASP A 738 -22.86 -20.81 14.30
C ASP A 738 -21.96 -19.60 14.00
N VAL A 739 -22.41 -18.39 14.33
CA VAL A 739 -21.65 -17.15 14.15
C VAL A 739 -21.03 -16.74 15.48
N ASP A 740 -19.71 -16.84 15.55
CA ASP A 740 -18.97 -16.61 16.79
C ASP A 740 -19.19 -15.19 17.35
N GLU A 741 -19.33 -14.17 16.49
CA GLU A 741 -19.57 -12.80 16.91
C GLU A 741 -20.90 -12.66 17.69
N VAL A 742 -21.93 -13.38 17.26
CA VAL A 742 -23.25 -13.42 17.93
C VAL A 742 -23.12 -14.12 19.28
N VAL A 743 -22.44 -15.26 19.32
CA VAL A 743 -22.18 -16.03 20.55
C VAL A 743 -21.38 -15.19 21.55
N ASP A 744 -20.36 -14.48 21.08
CA ASP A 744 -19.57 -13.58 21.90
C ASP A 744 -20.41 -12.41 22.40
N ALA A 745 -21.27 -11.80 21.58
CA ALA A 745 -22.13 -10.69 22.00
C ALA A 745 -23.13 -11.11 23.08
N VAL A 746 -23.80 -12.26 22.94
CA VAL A 746 -24.75 -12.75 23.96
C VAL A 746 -24.04 -13.22 25.24
N ASN A 747 -22.84 -13.80 25.12
CA ASN A 747 -22.05 -14.21 26.28
C ASN A 747 -21.52 -13.00 27.06
N ARG A 748 -21.07 -11.95 26.36
CA ARG A 748 -20.80 -10.66 26.99
C ARG A 748 -22.05 -10.23 27.74
N LEU A 749 -23.18 -10.07 27.05
CA LEU A 749 -24.46 -9.62 27.63
C LEU A 749 -24.82 -10.33 28.93
N GLN A 750 -24.78 -11.65 28.92
CA GLN A 750 -25.04 -12.46 30.10
C GLN A 750 -24.12 -12.11 31.28
N VAL A 751 -22.82 -11.91 31.04
CA VAL A 751 -21.84 -11.62 32.09
C VAL A 751 -22.15 -10.29 32.79
N LYS A 752 -22.49 -9.21 32.07
CA LYS A 752 -22.86 -7.92 32.71
C LYS A 752 -24.20 -7.97 33.40
N MET A 753 -25.18 -8.70 32.85
CA MET A 753 -26.43 -8.95 33.55
C MET A 753 -26.17 -9.58 34.92
N ASN A 754 -25.36 -10.64 34.97
CA ASN A 754 -25.01 -11.31 36.22
C ASN A 754 -24.26 -10.37 37.18
N GLN A 755 -23.28 -9.62 36.69
CA GLN A 755 -22.52 -8.65 37.50
C GLN A 755 -23.41 -7.55 38.08
N LEU A 756 -24.32 -6.99 37.30
CA LEU A 756 -25.26 -5.97 37.76
C LEU A 756 -26.27 -6.55 38.75
N ALA A 757 -26.75 -7.79 38.51
CA ALA A 757 -27.61 -8.49 39.45
C ALA A 757 -26.95 -8.66 40.82
N ASP A 758 -25.68 -9.04 40.85
CA ASP A 758 -24.90 -9.18 42.09
C ASP A 758 -24.69 -7.83 42.79
N ARG A 759 -24.35 -6.77 42.03
CA ARG A 759 -24.23 -5.40 42.57
C ARG A 759 -25.54 -4.89 43.18
N ILE A 760 -26.69 -5.23 42.58
CA ILE A 760 -28.02 -4.80 43.05
C ILE A 760 -28.47 -5.62 44.26
N ARG A 761 -28.23 -6.94 44.28
CA ARG A 761 -28.59 -7.83 45.39
C ARG A 761 -27.76 -7.57 46.67
N GLY A 762 -26.51 -7.11 46.53
CA GLY A 762 -25.62 -6.80 47.65
C GLY A 762 -25.84 -5.44 48.32
N GLY A 763 -27.02 -4.83 48.19
CA GLY A 763 -27.26 -3.44 48.59
C GLY A 763 -27.10 -3.15 50.09
N GLY A 764 -26.12 -2.31 50.44
CA GLY A 764 -26.05 -1.64 51.75
C GLY A 764 -24.62 -1.36 52.23
N ALA A 765 -24.19 -0.09 52.12
CA ALA A 765 -23.01 0.53 52.75
C ALA A 765 -21.65 -0.20 52.62
N CYS A 766 -20.74 0.37 51.83
CA CYS A 766 -19.35 0.45 52.27
C CYS A 766 -18.75 1.79 51.82
N GLN A 767 -18.39 2.61 52.80
CA GLN A 767 -17.41 3.67 52.66
C GLN A 767 -16.11 3.12 52.06
N GLN A 768 -15.41 4.01 51.39
CA GLN A 768 -14.09 3.83 50.80
C GLN A 768 -13.19 2.80 51.50
N VAL A 769 -12.78 1.78 50.73
CA VAL A 769 -11.38 1.39 50.67
C VAL A 769 -11.06 1.23 49.19
N VAL A 770 -10.28 2.14 48.64
CA VAL A 770 -9.49 1.85 47.44
C VAL A 770 -8.36 0.97 47.93
N PRO A 771 -8.28 -0.34 47.59
CA PRO A 771 -7.00 -1.00 47.65
C PRO A 771 -6.22 -0.45 46.46
N SER A 772 -5.32 0.50 46.72
CA SER A 772 -4.22 0.75 45.81
C SER A 772 -3.53 -0.59 45.59
N GLY A 773 -3.69 -1.17 44.40
CA GLY A 773 -3.04 -2.43 44.03
C GLY A 773 -3.91 -3.67 43.87
N ALA A 774 -5.22 -3.56 43.59
CA ALA A 774 -5.98 -4.72 43.09
C ALA A 774 -5.54 -5.06 41.66
N THR A 775 -4.48 -5.88 41.54
CA THR A 775 -4.13 -6.58 40.30
C THR A 775 -5.36 -7.27 39.74
N VAL A 776 -5.78 -6.87 38.54
CA VAL A 776 -6.73 -7.62 37.71
C VAL A 776 -6.34 -9.09 37.78
N SER A 777 -7.25 -9.96 38.25
CA SER A 777 -7.03 -11.40 38.34
C SER A 777 -6.27 -11.90 37.10
N ARG A 778 -5.02 -12.35 37.32
CA ARG A 778 -4.07 -12.76 36.26
C ARG A 778 -4.52 -14.01 35.50
N ASP A 779 -5.52 -14.74 36.01
CA ASP A 779 -5.86 -16.10 35.59
C ASP A 779 -7.17 -16.17 34.78
N CYS A 780 -7.18 -15.55 33.61
CA CYS A 780 -8.18 -15.87 32.60
C CYS A 780 -7.84 -17.24 31.98
N ALA A 781 -8.71 -18.24 32.13
CA ALA A 781 -8.49 -19.58 31.57
C ALA A 781 -8.25 -19.56 30.05
N TYR A 782 -8.98 -18.71 29.31
CA TYR A 782 -8.77 -18.52 27.87
C TYR A 782 -7.38 -17.95 27.55
N LYS A 783 -6.90 -16.99 28.36
CA LYS A 783 -5.56 -16.42 28.23
C LYS A 783 -4.49 -17.47 28.46
N GLN A 784 -4.65 -18.32 29.48
CA GLN A 784 -3.73 -19.43 29.76
C GLN A 784 -3.70 -20.45 28.62
N MET A 785 -4.87 -20.79 28.06
CA MET A 785 -4.99 -21.66 26.90
C MET A 785 -4.28 -21.09 25.66
N CYS A 786 -4.48 -19.79 25.36
CA CYS A 786 -3.77 -19.11 24.27
C CYS A 786 -2.26 -19.06 24.52
N HIS A 787 -1.82 -18.91 25.77
CA HIS A 787 -0.41 -18.95 26.14
C HIS A 787 0.20 -20.34 25.92
N ARG A 788 -0.52 -21.44 26.19
CA ARG A 788 -0.02 -22.79 25.86
C ARG A 788 0.15 -22.98 24.36
N TYR A 789 -0.79 -22.48 23.55
CA TYR A 789 -0.65 -22.50 22.10
C TYR A 789 0.55 -21.67 21.62
N LEU A 790 0.77 -20.48 22.20
CA LEU A 790 1.94 -19.63 21.91
C LEU A 790 3.27 -20.42 22.03
N LEU A 791 3.42 -21.23 23.09
CA LEU A 791 4.63 -22.03 23.31
C LEU A 791 4.89 -23.06 22.20
N THR A 792 3.86 -23.44 21.43
CA THR A 792 4.01 -24.36 20.30
C THR A 792 4.47 -23.68 19.00
N LEU A 793 4.40 -22.35 18.94
CA LEU A 793 4.74 -21.57 17.74
C LEU A 793 6.24 -21.31 17.59
N GLY A 794 7.06 -21.69 18.57
CA GLY A 794 8.52 -21.55 18.51
C GLY A 794 9.01 -20.10 18.46
N ILE A 795 8.25 -19.16 19.04
CA ILE A 795 8.62 -17.74 19.11
C ILE A 795 9.66 -17.55 20.21
N GLN A 796 10.72 -16.81 19.92
CA GLN A 796 11.76 -16.51 20.90
C GLN A 796 11.23 -15.56 21.99
N GLU A 797 11.57 -15.83 23.26
CA GLU A 797 11.06 -15.08 24.43
C GLU A 797 11.41 -13.59 24.40
N ASP A 798 12.56 -13.23 23.85
CA ASP A 798 13.06 -11.86 23.71
C ASP A 798 12.20 -10.98 22.79
N LEU A 799 11.47 -11.60 21.84
CA LEU A 799 10.54 -10.88 20.98
C LEU A 799 9.22 -10.54 21.69
N VAL A 800 8.91 -11.19 22.81
CA VAL A 800 7.63 -11.07 23.52
C VAL A 800 7.75 -10.07 24.67
N ASN A 801 6.84 -9.09 24.70
CA ASN A 801 6.69 -8.18 25.82
C ASN A 801 5.41 -8.53 26.61
N ARG A 802 5.60 -9.26 27.71
CA ARG A 802 4.51 -9.80 28.53
C ARG A 802 3.66 -8.73 29.23
N ASP A 803 4.22 -7.54 29.45
CA ASP A 803 3.50 -6.44 30.11
C ASP A 803 2.32 -5.94 29.26
N TRP A 804 2.39 -6.18 27.95
CA TRP A 804 1.35 -5.78 26.99
C TRP A 804 0.38 -6.90 26.62
N ASN A 805 0.43 -8.06 27.31
CA ASN A 805 -0.49 -9.16 27.09
C ASN A 805 -1.92 -8.79 27.52
N ALA A 806 -2.89 -8.92 26.62
CA ALA A 806 -4.28 -8.56 26.88
C ALA A 806 -5.23 -9.66 26.38
N CYS A 807 -6.17 -10.08 27.22
CA CYS A 807 -7.26 -10.97 26.82
C CYS A 807 -8.51 -10.15 26.48
N TYR A 808 -9.13 -10.50 25.36
CA TYR A 808 -10.36 -9.88 24.85
C TYR A 808 -11.50 -10.90 24.71
N CYS A 809 -11.41 -12.06 25.39
CA CYS A 809 -12.56 -12.97 25.45
C CYS A 809 -13.78 -12.26 26.06
N SER A 810 -14.98 -12.76 25.75
CA SER A 810 -16.24 -12.16 26.17
C SER A 810 -16.30 -11.85 27.67
N ALA A 811 -15.79 -12.73 28.53
CA ALA A 811 -15.75 -12.49 29.98
C ALA A 811 -14.75 -11.38 30.39
N CYS A 812 -13.59 -11.30 29.75
CA CYS A 812 -12.58 -10.29 30.05
C CYS A 812 -13.00 -8.90 29.55
N HIS A 813 -13.58 -8.82 28.37
CA HIS A 813 -14.10 -7.57 27.81
C HIS A 813 -15.29 -7.05 28.63
N ALA A 814 -16.23 -7.94 28.98
CA ALA A 814 -17.36 -7.63 29.84
C ALA A 814 -16.96 -6.97 31.18
N LYS A 815 -15.94 -7.53 31.85
CA LYS A 815 -15.42 -7.02 33.13
C LYS A 815 -14.80 -5.63 33.04
N LYS A 816 -14.24 -5.27 31.88
CA LYS A 816 -13.62 -3.96 31.68
C LYS A 816 -14.65 -2.86 31.39
N GLU A 817 -15.89 -3.23 31.06
CA GLU A 817 -16.93 -2.31 30.58
C GLU A 817 -16.40 -1.44 29.42
N ASP A 818 -15.62 -2.07 28.53
CA ASP A 818 -14.82 -1.43 27.48
C ASP A 818 -15.62 -1.28 26.17
N SER A 819 -15.24 -0.31 25.33
CA SER A 819 -15.85 -0.06 24.02
C SER A 819 -15.48 -1.14 23.00
N ASN A 820 -16.35 -1.33 21.99
CA ASN A 820 -16.08 -2.27 20.89
C ASN A 820 -15.17 -1.67 19.81
N TYR A 821 -15.06 -0.34 19.76
CA TYR A 821 -14.26 0.39 18.76
C TYR A 821 -13.57 1.58 19.40
N TYR A 822 -12.39 1.91 18.89
CA TYR A 822 -11.62 3.07 19.34
C TYR A 822 -11.07 3.85 18.16
N SER A 823 -10.84 5.15 18.34
CA SER A 823 -10.14 5.99 17.37
C SER A 823 -8.76 6.41 17.90
N ARG A 824 -7.72 6.28 17.08
CA ARG A 824 -6.31 6.55 17.41
C ARG A 824 -5.52 7.06 16.20
N GLY A 825 -4.38 7.68 16.45
CA GLY A 825 -3.53 8.28 15.42
C GLY A 825 -3.89 9.75 15.14
N HIS A 826 -3.10 10.38 14.27
CA HIS A 826 -3.31 11.77 13.86
C HIS A 826 -3.22 11.88 12.32
N PRO A 827 -4.33 12.18 11.62
CA PRO A 827 -5.69 12.36 12.17
C PRO A 827 -6.26 11.04 12.74
N PRO A 828 -7.12 11.08 13.78
CA PRO A 828 -7.77 9.89 14.34
C PRO A 828 -8.44 8.96 13.32
N LYS A 829 -8.15 7.66 13.40
CA LYS A 829 -8.85 6.59 12.66
C LYS A 829 -9.42 5.54 13.58
N SER A 830 -10.65 5.13 13.31
CA SER A 830 -11.34 4.08 14.06
C SER A 830 -10.81 2.69 13.72
N TYR A 831 -10.73 1.80 14.70
CA TYR A 831 -10.41 0.37 14.54
C TYR A 831 -11.23 -0.46 15.54
N GLY A 832 -11.51 -1.72 15.20
CA GLY A 832 -12.26 -2.65 16.04
C GLY A 832 -11.41 -3.28 17.13
N ILE A 833 -11.97 -3.46 18.33
CA ILE A 833 -11.33 -4.25 19.37
C ILE A 833 -11.44 -5.74 19.03
N PRO A 834 -10.38 -6.55 19.20
CA PRO A 834 -10.36 -7.95 18.79
C PRO A 834 -11.08 -8.85 19.83
N ILE A 835 -12.39 -8.63 20.01
CA ILE A 835 -13.21 -9.43 20.92
C ILE A 835 -13.18 -10.91 20.49
N GLY A 836 -13.01 -11.80 21.46
CA GLY A 836 -12.78 -13.23 21.23
C GLY A 836 -11.31 -13.60 21.08
N TRP A 837 -10.39 -12.64 20.96
CA TRP A 837 -8.95 -12.91 20.78
C TRP A 837 -8.13 -12.72 22.07
N CYS A 838 -6.92 -13.26 22.08
CA CYS A 838 -5.89 -12.95 23.06
C CYS A 838 -4.69 -12.30 22.35
N ARG A 839 -4.27 -11.12 22.81
CA ARG A 839 -3.05 -10.46 22.36
C ARG A 839 -1.87 -10.87 23.21
N ILE A 840 -0.82 -11.31 22.52
CA ILE A 840 0.54 -11.42 23.02
C ILE A 840 1.29 -10.15 22.61
N GLY A 841 1.79 -9.39 23.58
CA GLY A 841 2.56 -8.17 23.32
C GLY A 841 3.92 -8.50 22.73
N LEU A 842 4.37 -7.68 21.79
CA LEU A 842 5.68 -7.83 21.14
C LEU A 842 6.55 -6.61 21.46
N HIS A 843 7.87 -6.82 21.54
CA HIS A 843 8.80 -5.71 21.61
C HIS A 843 8.74 -4.90 20.32
N THR A 844 8.80 -3.58 20.45
CA THR A 844 8.77 -2.66 19.31
C THR A 844 10.12 -1.95 19.18
N PRO A 845 10.51 -1.52 17.96
CA PRO A 845 11.73 -0.76 17.76
C PRO A 845 11.77 0.52 18.61
N ALA A 846 12.94 0.94 19.09
CA ALA A 846 13.10 2.11 19.96
C ALA A 846 12.51 3.42 19.38
N ARG A 847 12.47 3.53 18.03
CA ARG A 847 11.84 4.65 17.31
C ARG A 847 10.36 4.83 17.63
N VAL A 848 9.64 3.75 17.96
CA VAL A 848 8.21 3.80 18.29
C VAL A 848 7.96 4.68 19.50
N THR A 849 8.76 4.52 20.56
CA THR A 849 8.66 5.35 21.77
C THR A 849 9.21 6.74 21.52
N ALA A 850 10.36 6.86 20.84
CA ALA A 850 11.02 8.15 20.59
C ALA A 850 10.13 9.14 19.81
N HIS A 851 9.35 8.64 18.84
CA HIS A 851 8.47 9.44 18.00
C HIS A 851 6.98 9.33 18.37
N LYS A 852 6.66 8.67 19.50
CA LYS A 852 5.30 8.51 20.02
C LYS A 852 4.33 7.91 19.00
N TYR A 853 4.76 6.90 18.23
CA TYR A 853 3.93 6.32 17.16
C TYR A 853 2.63 5.67 17.68
N PHE A 854 2.57 5.21 18.93
CA PHE A 854 1.32 4.72 19.51
C PHE A 854 0.23 5.80 19.65
N GLU A 855 0.62 7.07 19.64
CA GLU A 855 -0.27 8.25 19.68
C GLU A 855 -0.54 8.77 18.27
N THR A 856 0.48 8.80 17.41
CA THR A 856 0.41 9.45 16.09
C THR A 856 0.02 8.52 14.93
N TRP A 857 0.28 7.21 15.02
CA TRP A 857 -0.02 6.26 13.94
C TRP A 857 -1.36 5.55 14.12
N HIS A 858 -1.90 5.05 13.01
CA HIS A 858 -3.17 4.32 12.99
C HIS A 858 -2.98 2.86 13.42
N ARG A 859 -4.05 2.22 13.89
CA ARG A 859 -4.06 0.81 14.31
C ARG A 859 -4.80 -0.03 13.29
N ALA A 860 -4.22 -1.18 12.95
CA ALA A 860 -4.81 -2.12 12.00
C ALA A 860 -4.44 -3.57 12.35
N PHE A 861 -4.95 -4.50 11.55
CA PHE A 861 -4.79 -5.94 11.70
C PHE A 861 -4.35 -6.59 10.39
N HIS A 862 -3.51 -7.61 10.47
CA HIS A 862 -3.07 -8.42 9.33
C HIS A 862 -3.25 -9.90 9.63
N GLY A 863 -4.19 -10.56 8.95
CA GLY A 863 -4.41 -12.00 9.07
C GLY A 863 -3.28 -12.82 8.48
N THR A 864 -2.81 -13.86 9.18
CA THR A 864 -1.73 -14.71 8.67
C THR A 864 -1.91 -16.19 9.02
N LYS A 865 -0.97 -17.03 8.60
CA LYS A 865 -0.90 -18.45 8.98
C LYS A 865 0.12 -18.64 10.09
N ALA A 866 -0.14 -19.61 10.98
CA ALA A 866 0.75 -19.91 12.10
C ALA A 866 2.21 -20.19 11.65
N GLU A 867 2.39 -20.86 10.52
CA GLU A 867 3.71 -21.17 9.95
C GLU A 867 4.56 -19.95 9.56
N TYR A 868 3.95 -18.78 9.32
CA TYR A 868 4.66 -17.57 8.92
C TYR A 868 5.06 -16.67 10.08
N ILE A 869 4.54 -16.93 11.30
CA ILE A 869 4.75 -16.05 12.46
C ILE A 869 6.24 -15.90 12.78
N ALA A 870 6.96 -17.01 12.93
CA ALA A 870 8.38 -16.97 13.29
C ALA A 870 9.22 -16.22 12.25
N ALA A 871 8.92 -16.39 10.96
CA ALA A 871 9.62 -15.70 9.87
C ALA A 871 9.36 -14.19 9.90
N ILE A 872 8.09 -13.78 10.06
CA ILE A 872 7.70 -12.37 10.12
C ILE A 872 8.33 -11.69 11.33
N LEU A 873 8.25 -12.31 12.51
CA LEU A 873 8.82 -11.74 13.74
C LEU A 873 10.35 -11.64 13.70
N LYS A 874 11.03 -12.58 13.06
CA LYS A 874 12.49 -12.53 12.91
C LYS A 874 12.94 -11.46 11.90
N VAL A 875 12.10 -11.17 10.90
CA VAL A 875 12.32 -10.06 9.94
C VAL A 875 11.99 -8.71 10.57
N GLY A 876 11.02 -8.65 11.48
CA GLY A 876 10.57 -7.42 12.13
C GLY A 876 9.55 -6.61 11.34
N ASP A 877 9.18 -7.05 10.13
CA ASP A 877 8.22 -6.39 9.23
C ASP A 877 7.30 -7.41 8.54
N LEU A 878 6.14 -6.95 8.05
CA LEU A 878 5.25 -7.76 7.24
C LEU A 878 5.87 -8.03 5.87
N LEU A 879 5.83 -9.30 5.46
CA LEU A 879 6.35 -9.75 4.16
C LEU A 879 5.33 -9.54 3.05
N VAL A 880 5.80 -9.07 1.91
CA VAL A 880 5.03 -8.84 0.69
C VAL A 880 5.18 -10.05 -0.24
N PRO A 881 4.16 -10.42 -1.03
CA PRO A 881 4.33 -11.43 -2.08
C PRO A 881 5.50 -11.11 -3.01
N GLY A 882 6.46 -12.03 -3.10
CA GLY A 882 7.74 -11.84 -3.77
C GLY A 882 8.94 -11.89 -2.82
N ASP A 883 8.74 -11.56 -1.54
CA ASP A 883 9.79 -11.56 -0.52
C ASP A 883 10.30 -12.97 -0.23
N VAL A 884 11.54 -13.06 0.23
CA VAL A 884 12.14 -14.32 0.68
C VAL A 884 12.22 -14.29 2.19
N ALA A 885 11.38 -15.10 2.85
CA ALA A 885 11.44 -15.28 4.29
C ALA A 885 12.79 -15.88 4.72
N LEU A 886 13.19 -15.61 5.96
CA LEU A 886 14.35 -16.24 6.60
C LEU A 886 14.23 -17.78 6.53
N GLY A 887 15.15 -18.41 5.79
CA GLY A 887 15.09 -19.83 5.41
C GLY A 887 14.95 -20.08 3.91
N GLY A 888 14.86 -19.03 3.08
CA GLY A 888 14.88 -19.14 1.61
C GLY A 888 13.51 -19.39 0.97
N LYS A 889 12.44 -19.49 1.77
CA LYS A 889 11.06 -19.66 1.28
C LYS A 889 10.55 -18.34 0.71
N LYS A 890 10.33 -18.29 -0.60
CA LYS A 890 9.67 -17.15 -1.26
C LYS A 890 8.20 -17.11 -0.87
N ILE A 891 7.74 -15.97 -0.37
CA ILE A 891 6.34 -15.69 -0.07
C ILE A 891 5.63 -15.46 -1.40
N GLY A 892 4.63 -16.27 -1.71
CA GLY A 892 3.84 -16.17 -2.93
C GLY A 892 2.46 -15.56 -2.67
N GLU A 893 1.83 -15.10 -3.74
CA GLU A 893 0.41 -14.75 -3.77
C GLU A 893 -0.40 -16.02 -3.42
N ARG A 894 -1.40 -15.88 -2.54
CA ARG A 894 -2.16 -17.04 -2.04
C ARG A 894 -3.19 -17.49 -3.09
N PRO A 895 -3.45 -18.80 -3.25
CA PRO A 895 -4.54 -19.29 -4.09
C PRO A 895 -5.88 -18.68 -3.67
N GLY A 896 -6.62 -18.12 -4.63
CA GLY A 896 -7.92 -17.46 -4.38
C GLY A 896 -7.84 -15.96 -4.03
N HIS A 897 -6.63 -15.40 -3.93
CA HIS A 897 -6.41 -13.94 -3.89
C HIS A 897 -6.00 -13.44 -5.28
N PHE A 898 -6.05 -12.13 -5.50
CA PHE A 898 -5.53 -11.56 -6.73
C PHE A 898 -4.04 -11.90 -6.88
N ASP A 899 -3.67 -12.43 -8.04
CA ASP A 899 -2.31 -12.80 -8.38
C ASP A 899 -1.89 -12.08 -9.68
N ASP A 900 -0.61 -12.15 -10.05
CA ASP A 900 -0.13 -11.50 -11.28
C ASP A 900 -0.87 -11.96 -12.56
N LYS A 901 -1.65 -13.06 -12.52
CA LYS A 901 -2.46 -13.58 -13.62
C LYS A 901 -3.94 -13.19 -13.52
N HIS A 902 -4.44 -12.94 -12.31
CA HIS A 902 -5.83 -12.62 -11.98
C HIS A 902 -5.83 -11.43 -11.02
N LYS A 903 -5.57 -10.22 -11.53
CA LYS A 903 -5.73 -8.97 -10.79
C LYS A 903 -6.42 -7.92 -11.67
N PRO A 904 -7.16 -6.97 -11.08
CA PRO A 904 -7.69 -5.82 -11.82
C PRO A 904 -6.57 -5.02 -12.49
N ASP A 905 -6.85 -4.40 -13.64
CA ASP A 905 -5.88 -3.52 -14.32
C ASP A 905 -5.41 -2.41 -13.36
N GLY A 906 -4.09 -2.28 -13.20
CA GLY A 906 -3.48 -1.30 -12.28
C GLY A 906 -3.46 -1.70 -10.79
N PHE A 907 -4.00 -2.87 -10.42
CA PHE A 907 -3.84 -3.42 -9.08
C PHE A 907 -2.44 -4.02 -8.91
N ASP A 908 -1.70 -3.56 -7.90
CA ASP A 908 -0.42 -4.18 -7.53
C ASP A 908 -0.66 -5.23 -6.45
N THR A 909 -0.27 -6.47 -6.72
CA THR A 909 -0.36 -7.59 -5.77
C THR A 909 0.80 -7.58 -4.78
N LYS A 910 1.85 -6.79 -5.05
CA LYS A 910 3.06 -6.66 -4.22
C LYS A 910 2.92 -5.53 -3.21
N GLN A 911 1.86 -5.62 -2.41
CA GLN A 911 1.54 -4.64 -1.36
C GLN A 911 1.33 -5.35 -0.02
N ILE A 912 1.50 -4.60 1.08
CA ILE A 912 1.06 -5.02 2.41
C ILE A 912 -0.42 -4.66 2.54
N PHE A 913 -1.23 -5.64 2.93
CA PHE A 913 -2.65 -5.45 3.20
C PHE A 913 -2.93 -5.55 4.70
N VAL A 914 -3.60 -4.55 5.25
CA VAL A 914 -4.06 -4.50 6.64
C VAL A 914 -5.52 -4.06 6.68
N SER A 915 -6.17 -4.19 7.83
CA SER A 915 -7.57 -3.79 8.00
C SER A 915 -7.83 -3.12 9.34
N PRO A 916 -8.70 -2.12 9.44
CA PRO A 916 -9.17 -1.60 10.72
C PRO A 916 -10.11 -2.58 11.44
N SER A 917 -10.61 -3.61 10.74
CA SER A 917 -11.50 -4.63 11.31
C SER A 917 -10.79 -5.96 11.47
N ILE A 918 -10.70 -6.43 12.72
CA ILE A 918 -10.27 -7.79 13.03
C ILE A 918 -11.26 -8.86 12.54
N ARG A 919 -12.55 -8.52 12.33
CA ARG A 919 -13.52 -9.46 11.73
C ARG A 919 -13.11 -9.77 10.29
N TYR A 920 -12.73 -8.74 9.54
CA TYR A 920 -12.23 -8.89 8.18
C TYR A 920 -10.85 -9.57 8.17
N ALA A 921 -9.85 -9.01 8.86
CA ALA A 921 -8.50 -9.58 8.90
C ALA A 921 -8.44 -10.99 9.52
N GLY A 922 -9.39 -11.34 10.38
CA GLY A 922 -9.54 -12.64 11.02
C GLY A 922 -10.34 -13.65 10.19
N HIS A 923 -10.90 -13.27 9.05
CA HIS A 923 -11.64 -14.17 8.17
C HIS A 923 -10.73 -15.29 7.64
N ASN A 924 -11.29 -16.47 7.38
CA ASN A 924 -10.56 -17.67 6.96
C ASN A 924 -9.67 -17.46 5.72
N ALA A 925 -10.05 -16.53 4.84
CA ALA A 925 -9.27 -16.14 3.66
C ALA A 925 -7.90 -15.53 4.02
N TYR A 926 -7.81 -14.82 5.15
CA TYR A 926 -6.60 -14.11 5.59
C TYR A 926 -5.95 -14.80 6.81
N ALA A 927 -6.75 -15.15 7.82
CA ALA A 927 -6.32 -15.91 9.00
C ALA A 927 -6.79 -17.37 8.91
N THR A 928 -6.08 -18.17 8.12
CA THR A 928 -6.45 -19.57 7.85
C THR A 928 -6.43 -20.41 9.13
N PRO A 929 -7.53 -21.11 9.46
CA PRO A 929 -7.58 -21.99 10.64
C PRO A 929 -6.55 -23.12 10.58
N ALA A 930 -5.94 -23.44 11.72
CA ALA A 930 -5.05 -24.59 11.89
C ALA A 930 -5.49 -25.43 13.10
N ARG A 931 -5.47 -26.75 12.98
CA ARG A 931 -5.84 -27.67 14.06
C ARG A 931 -4.75 -27.68 15.14
N TYR A 932 -5.13 -27.51 16.40
CA TYR A 932 -4.26 -27.53 17.57
C TYR A 932 -4.83 -28.47 18.64
N GLN A 933 -4.04 -29.42 19.12
CA GLN A 933 -4.42 -30.24 20.27
C GLN A 933 -3.63 -29.79 21.50
N ASP A 934 -4.34 -29.36 22.55
CA ASP A 934 -3.72 -28.97 23.80
C ASP A 934 -3.15 -30.21 24.50
N LYS A 935 -1.84 -30.20 24.75
CA LYS A 935 -1.13 -31.34 25.34
C LYS A 935 -1.59 -31.64 26.77
N GLU A 936 -2.04 -30.62 27.50
CA GLU A 936 -2.48 -30.71 28.89
C GLU A 936 -3.93 -31.20 28.99
N THR A 937 -4.85 -30.57 28.27
CA THR A 937 -6.29 -30.88 28.36
C THR A 937 -6.76 -31.96 27.39
N LYS A 938 -5.92 -32.33 26.41
CA LYS A 938 -6.23 -33.23 25.27
C LYS A 938 -7.34 -32.75 24.34
N LYS A 939 -7.92 -31.58 24.58
CA LYS A 939 -8.92 -30.96 23.71
C LYS A 939 -8.30 -30.48 22.41
N THR A 940 -9.09 -30.57 21.35
CA THR A 940 -8.72 -30.09 20.01
C THR A 940 -9.42 -28.77 19.73
N TYR A 941 -8.68 -27.85 19.15
CA TYR A 941 -9.11 -26.50 18.81
C TYR A 941 -8.79 -26.17 17.35
N ASN A 942 -9.62 -25.33 16.74
CA ASN A 942 -9.25 -24.56 15.56
C ASN A 942 -8.57 -23.27 16.02
N SER A 943 -7.38 -23.01 15.50
CA SER A 943 -6.58 -21.84 15.83
C SER A 943 -6.50 -20.87 14.65
N ARG A 944 -6.70 -19.59 14.93
CA ARG A 944 -6.49 -18.48 13.99
C ARG A 944 -5.50 -17.48 14.58
N VAL A 945 -4.72 -16.85 13.71
CA VAL A 945 -3.67 -15.91 14.08
C VAL A 945 -3.68 -14.67 13.20
N ALA A 946 -3.45 -13.51 13.80
CA ALA A 946 -3.32 -12.24 13.11
C ALA A 946 -2.31 -11.35 13.83
N PHE A 947 -1.67 -10.42 13.13
CA PHE A 947 -0.87 -9.37 13.75
C PHE A 947 -1.71 -8.13 14.00
N GLN A 948 -1.50 -7.51 15.15
CA GLN A 948 -1.91 -6.14 15.43
C GLN A 948 -0.74 -5.21 15.11
N VAL A 949 -1.00 -4.20 14.29
CA VAL A 949 0.04 -3.34 13.71
C VAL A 949 -0.27 -1.86 13.87
N LEU A 950 0.79 -1.05 13.92
CA LEU A 950 0.74 0.38 13.67
C LEU A 950 1.02 0.61 12.18
N ILE A 951 0.31 1.54 11.56
CA ILE A 951 0.54 1.96 10.16
C ILE A 951 0.63 3.48 10.07
N SER A 952 1.62 3.96 9.32
CA SER A 952 1.90 5.38 9.18
C SER A 952 0.74 6.11 8.48
N PRO A 953 0.25 7.24 9.04
CA PRO A 953 -0.72 8.09 8.36
C PRO A 953 -0.17 8.55 7.00
N ASN A 954 -1.02 8.60 5.98
CA ASN A 954 -0.71 8.99 4.60
C ASN A 954 0.11 7.99 3.76
N CYS A 955 0.60 6.91 4.36
CA CYS A 955 1.40 5.90 3.66
C CYS A 955 0.56 4.73 3.13
N TYR A 956 -0.77 4.84 3.10
CA TYR A 956 -1.66 3.75 2.69
C TYR A 956 -2.90 4.24 1.95
N LYS A 957 -3.44 3.37 1.10
CA LYS A 957 -4.70 3.57 0.38
C LYS A 957 -5.82 2.82 1.09
N VAL A 958 -7.03 3.37 1.04
CA VAL A 958 -8.24 2.72 1.56
C VAL A 958 -9.03 2.18 0.38
N GLY A 959 -9.41 0.91 0.46
CA GLY A 959 -10.12 0.20 -0.59
C GLY A 959 -11.21 -0.73 -0.06
N ALA A 960 -11.97 -1.27 -1.01
CA ALA A 960 -13.06 -2.19 -0.74
C ALA A 960 -12.56 -3.59 -0.36
N GLU A 961 -13.43 -4.36 0.30
CA GLU A 961 -13.21 -5.76 0.61
C GLU A 961 -13.04 -6.62 -0.66
N THR A 962 -12.31 -7.73 -0.54
CA THR A 962 -11.96 -8.63 -1.64
C THR A 962 -12.50 -10.06 -1.46
N ILE A 963 -13.38 -10.28 -0.46
CA ILE A 963 -14.00 -11.60 -0.21
C ILE A 963 -15.40 -11.74 -0.83
N ALA A 964 -15.82 -10.76 -1.63
CA ALA A 964 -17.11 -10.71 -2.30
C ALA A 964 -18.29 -10.89 -1.32
N ALA A 965 -18.20 -10.20 -0.19
CA ALA A 965 -19.20 -10.31 0.87
C ALA A 965 -20.57 -9.84 0.38
N LYS A 966 -21.59 -10.70 0.58
CA LYS A 966 -22.99 -10.38 0.24
C LYS A 966 -23.64 -9.43 1.25
N HIS A 967 -23.06 -9.34 2.44
CA HIS A 967 -23.56 -8.54 3.56
C HIS A 967 -22.41 -7.70 4.13
N GLN A 968 -22.76 -6.68 4.93
CA GLN A 968 -21.76 -5.87 5.62
C GLN A 968 -20.96 -6.76 6.60
N ILE A 969 -19.62 -6.70 6.53
CA ILE A 969 -18.75 -7.59 7.32
C ILE A 969 -18.56 -7.08 8.75
N ASP A 970 -18.37 -5.78 8.90
CA ASP A 970 -18.18 -5.14 10.20
C ASP A 970 -19.25 -4.06 10.40
N PRO A 971 -19.94 -4.02 11.55
CA PRO A 971 -20.96 -3.02 11.78
C PRO A 971 -20.46 -1.56 11.72
N ASN A 972 -19.21 -1.26 12.05
CA ASN A 972 -18.74 0.13 12.06
C ASN A 972 -18.08 0.59 10.76
N PHE A 973 -17.69 -0.35 9.89
CA PHE A 973 -16.97 -0.07 8.65
C PHE A 973 -17.78 -0.45 7.41
N SER A 974 -17.77 0.40 6.40
CA SER A 974 -18.32 0.05 5.08
C SER A 974 -17.44 -1.02 4.41
N ASN A 975 -18.06 -1.93 3.66
CA ASN A 975 -17.31 -2.87 2.82
C ASN A 975 -16.43 -2.16 1.77
N GLN A 976 -16.63 -0.86 1.52
CA GLN A 976 -15.78 -0.05 0.63
C GLN A 976 -14.49 0.49 1.28
N GLU A 977 -14.27 0.28 2.59
CA GLU A 977 -13.11 0.84 3.33
C GLU A 977 -12.35 -0.18 4.21
N LEU A 978 -12.64 -1.48 4.05
CA LEU A 978 -12.11 -2.54 4.92
C LEU A 978 -10.68 -2.97 4.59
N GLU A 979 -10.19 -2.68 3.39
CA GLU A 979 -8.86 -3.11 2.93
C GLU A 979 -7.94 -1.91 2.80
N TRP A 980 -6.89 -1.86 3.62
CA TRP A 980 -5.86 -0.83 3.56
C TRP A 980 -4.60 -1.41 2.94
N SER A 981 -4.06 -0.75 1.93
CA SER A 981 -2.89 -1.25 1.18
C SER A 981 -1.74 -0.24 1.14
N THR A 982 -0.51 -0.73 1.25
CA THR A 982 0.70 0.08 1.14
C THR A 982 1.82 -0.66 0.41
N VAL A 983 2.57 0.06 -0.43
CA VAL A 983 3.84 -0.38 -1.03
C VAL A 983 5.06 0.08 -0.22
N GLU A 984 4.86 0.97 0.75
CA GLU A 984 5.94 1.61 1.50
C GLU A 984 6.46 0.69 2.60
N ARG A 985 7.69 0.21 2.44
CA ARG A 985 8.37 -0.61 3.45
C ARG A 985 8.68 0.19 4.71
N GLY A 986 8.61 -0.44 5.88
CA GLY A 986 8.84 0.21 7.17
C GLY A 986 7.75 1.20 7.61
N SER A 987 6.66 1.34 6.82
CA SER A 987 5.46 2.11 7.17
C SER A 987 4.50 1.34 8.10
N VAL A 988 4.77 0.06 8.33
CA VAL A 988 4.02 -0.83 9.22
C VAL A 988 4.92 -1.33 10.33
N ILE A 989 4.41 -1.35 11.57
CA ILE A 989 5.13 -1.86 12.73
C ILE A 989 4.25 -2.88 13.44
N VAL A 990 4.74 -4.11 13.55
CA VAL A 990 4.07 -5.17 14.29
C VAL A 990 4.31 -4.98 15.78
N TYR A 991 3.25 -4.95 16.59
CA TYR A 991 3.37 -4.75 18.05
C TYR A 991 2.56 -5.76 18.89
N GLY A 992 1.72 -6.58 18.26
CA GLY A 992 1.01 -7.65 18.95
C GLY A 992 0.71 -8.82 18.05
N LEU A 993 0.79 -10.04 18.60
CA LEU A 993 0.28 -11.26 17.99
C LEU A 993 -1.08 -11.60 18.60
N LEU A 994 -2.11 -11.70 17.77
CA LEU A 994 -3.45 -12.09 18.16
C LEU A 994 -3.66 -13.58 17.91
N ILE A 995 -4.19 -14.26 18.92
CA ILE A 995 -4.51 -15.69 18.90
C ILE A 995 -6.01 -15.84 19.20
N ARG A 996 -6.71 -16.63 18.38
CA ARG A 996 -8.07 -17.09 18.64
C ARG A 996 -8.10 -18.60 18.56
N LEU A 997 -8.62 -19.23 19.60
CA LEU A 997 -8.83 -20.67 19.72
C LEU A 997 -10.31 -20.96 19.89
N GLU A 998 -10.83 -21.87 19.08
CA GLU A 998 -12.23 -22.32 19.05
C GLU A 998 -12.27 -23.83 19.26
N ASP A 999 -13.21 -24.33 20.07
CA ASP A 999 -13.40 -25.78 20.22
C ASP A 999 -13.78 -26.39 18.86
N THR A 1000 -13.15 -27.50 18.49
CA THR A 1000 -13.68 -28.32 17.39
C THR A 1000 -14.88 -29.07 17.93
N HIS A 1001 -16.10 -28.65 17.57
CA HIS A 1001 -17.29 -29.48 17.77
C HIS A 1001 -17.14 -30.75 16.91
N GLU A 1002 -16.48 -31.77 17.47
CA GLU A 1002 -16.54 -33.16 17.01
C GLU A 1002 -17.70 -33.89 17.69
#